data_AF-A0A7L2NDW5-F1
#
_entry.id   AF-A0A7L2NDW5-F1
#
_cell.length_a   1.000
_cell.length_b   1.000
_cell.length_c   1.000
_cell.angle_alpha   90.00
_cell.angle_beta   90.00
_cell.angle_gamma   90.00
#
_symmetry.space_group_name_H-M   'P 1'
#
loop_
_entity.id
_entity.type
_entity.pdbx_description
1 polymer ?
#
loop_
_entity_poly.entity_id
_entity_poly.type
_entity_poly.pdbx_seq_one_letter_code
_entity_poly.pdbx_strand_id
1 'polypeptide(L)'
;DLNYNELLEFPGAIRTLGRLQELGFHNNNIKAIPENAFVGNPLLQTIHFYDNPIQFVGQSAFQYLPKLHTLSLNGATDIREFPDLKGTTSLEVLTLTRAGIHFLPRRMCQQLPSLRVLELSHNQIEELPSFHRCQQLEELGLQHNKIQEIRADTFVQLMALRSMQVLDLSWNYIQFIHPEAFVTLHSLTKLDLTDNQLATLPLDGLAGLTHLKLQGNPALSEPFTKESFPKMRVLEVPYAYQCCAYGSCSSFFRVSSQWKAEDLSPEEEDPHKRSLELFPGHADNHYDLDADDLQLDLEESKLHPTIQCTPSPGPFKPCDHLFESWIIRLGVWVIVLVSVLCNGLVILAVFASPSYLSPVKFLVGSIAGANMLTGISCSMLALVDTLTYGRFARYGARWETGAGCRVTGFLSLLASQAAIFLLTLAAVQCSLSASCVRGYGKSPSLGKVKAAACCCLLLSSVAAVLPLFSVGEYGASPLCLPYPIPEGKPTSLGFAVALVMTNMLCFLTITGTYIRLYCNLLKGEFSAVWDCAMVKHVAWLIFTNCLLYCPVAFLTFSSTLNLFLITPEVIKSVFLVVLPLPACLNPLLYLLFNPHFRDDFRLLRQKGQDKGSLPPSCKAEDMEKSSYDSTQALVNFSDIDHTCDTPDPLAARPILDSYSFPSMTLIPCQQ
;
A
#
# COMPACT_ATOMS: atom_id res chain seq x y z
N ASP A 1 -56.51 -8.64 -17.31
CA ASP A 1 -55.13 -8.65 -17.80
C ASP A 1 -55.04 -7.71 -18.99
N LEU A 2 -54.16 -6.71 -18.92
CA LEU A 2 -53.84 -5.74 -19.98
C LEU A 2 -52.34 -5.74 -20.30
N ASN A 3 -51.62 -6.80 -19.94
CA ASN A 3 -50.19 -6.95 -20.14
C ASN A 3 -49.83 -7.10 -21.63
N TYR A 4 -48.67 -6.61 -22.07
CA TYR A 4 -48.15 -6.78 -23.44
C TYR A 4 -49.07 -6.26 -24.56
N ASN A 5 -49.70 -5.10 -24.38
CA ASN A 5 -50.68 -4.54 -25.33
C ASN A 5 -50.23 -3.22 -25.98
N GLU A 6 -48.95 -2.85 -25.88
CA GLU A 6 -48.39 -1.60 -26.42
C GLU A 6 -49.17 -0.33 -26.01
N LEU A 7 -49.86 -0.36 -24.87
CA LEU A 7 -50.71 0.74 -24.42
C LEU A 7 -49.88 2.01 -24.19
N LEU A 8 -50.29 3.12 -24.80
CA LEU A 8 -49.64 4.43 -24.64
C LEU A 8 -50.22 5.24 -23.46
N GLU A 9 -51.49 4.99 -23.13
CA GLU A 9 -52.23 5.74 -22.14
C GLU A 9 -52.80 4.83 -21.04
N PHE A 10 -52.98 5.39 -19.85
CA PHE A 10 -53.59 4.70 -18.73
C PHE A 10 -55.05 4.30 -19.04
N PRO A 11 -55.44 3.03 -18.81
CA PRO A 11 -56.78 2.54 -19.15
C PRO A 11 -57.84 3.06 -18.18
N GLY A 12 -58.28 4.32 -18.33
CA GLY A 12 -59.20 4.98 -17.39
C GLY A 12 -60.55 4.28 -17.18
N ALA A 13 -60.98 3.41 -18.11
CA ALA A 13 -62.20 2.62 -18.00
C ALA A 13 -62.23 1.68 -16.78
N ILE A 14 -61.07 1.28 -16.25
CA ILE A 14 -60.98 0.39 -15.08
C ILE A 14 -61.67 0.98 -13.84
N ARG A 15 -61.83 2.30 -13.77
CA ARG A 15 -62.52 2.99 -12.66
C ARG A 15 -63.97 2.53 -12.48
N THR A 16 -64.58 1.93 -13.50
CA THR A 16 -65.93 1.38 -13.42
C THR A 16 -65.99 -0.02 -12.78
N LEU A 17 -64.85 -0.68 -12.62
CA LEU A 17 -64.73 -2.06 -12.17
C LEU A 17 -64.61 -2.17 -10.64
N GLY A 18 -65.71 -1.95 -9.93
CA GLY A 18 -65.74 -1.96 -8.45
C GLY A 18 -65.40 -3.29 -7.76
N ARG A 19 -65.38 -4.41 -8.51
CA ARG A 19 -65.02 -5.75 -8.01
C ARG A 19 -63.61 -6.19 -8.38
N LEU A 20 -62.83 -5.33 -9.02
CA LEU A 20 -61.47 -5.63 -9.46
C LEU A 20 -60.56 -5.88 -8.26
N GLN A 21 -59.85 -7.02 -8.27
CA GLN A 21 -58.91 -7.40 -7.21
C GLN A 21 -57.47 -7.41 -7.69
N GLU A 22 -57.23 -7.78 -8.95
CA GLU A 22 -55.91 -7.82 -9.55
C GLU A 22 -55.93 -7.09 -10.88
N LEU A 23 -54.91 -6.28 -11.12
CA LEU A 23 -54.76 -5.55 -12.37
C LEU A 23 -53.31 -5.62 -12.85
N GLY A 24 -53.10 -6.32 -13.95
CA GLY A 24 -51.85 -6.26 -14.71
C GLY A 24 -52.00 -5.35 -15.93
N PHE A 25 -51.04 -4.43 -16.11
CA PHE A 25 -50.78 -3.69 -17.34
C PHE A 25 -49.27 -3.51 -17.58
N HIS A 26 -48.46 -4.49 -17.17
CA HIS A 26 -47.00 -4.46 -17.36
C HIS A 26 -46.61 -4.66 -18.84
N ASN A 27 -45.36 -4.31 -19.19
CA ASN A 27 -44.83 -4.40 -20.56
C ASN A 27 -45.71 -3.65 -21.58
N ASN A 28 -46.05 -2.41 -21.23
CA ASN A 28 -46.72 -1.47 -22.12
C ASN A 28 -45.84 -0.21 -22.27
N ASN A 29 -46.36 0.84 -22.92
CA ASN A 29 -45.64 2.09 -23.15
C ASN A 29 -46.33 3.27 -22.45
N ILE A 30 -46.92 3.01 -21.26
CA ILE A 30 -47.67 4.00 -20.50
C ILE A 30 -46.69 4.93 -19.80
N LYS A 31 -46.82 6.24 -20.08
CA LYS A 31 -45.92 7.27 -19.54
C LYS A 31 -46.42 7.94 -18.26
N ALA A 32 -47.72 7.87 -17.98
CA ALA A 32 -48.31 8.60 -16.87
C ALA A 32 -49.45 7.82 -16.19
N ILE A 33 -49.45 7.82 -14.85
CA ILE A 33 -50.59 7.41 -14.03
C ILE A 33 -51.29 8.70 -13.55
N PRO A 34 -52.54 8.98 -13.98
CA PRO A 34 -53.21 10.21 -13.63
C PRO A 34 -53.65 10.24 -12.17
N GLU A 35 -53.96 11.44 -11.66
CA GLU A 35 -54.60 11.59 -10.35
C GLU A 35 -55.89 10.76 -10.24
N ASN A 36 -56.15 10.25 -9.05
CA ASN A 36 -57.35 9.46 -8.75
C ASN A 36 -57.51 8.23 -9.68
N ALA A 37 -56.40 7.69 -10.19
CA ALA A 37 -56.35 6.55 -11.12
C ALA A 37 -57.26 5.39 -10.70
N PHE A 38 -57.23 5.01 -9.42
CA PHE A 38 -57.86 3.79 -8.89
C PHE A 38 -59.04 4.03 -7.93
N VAL A 39 -59.61 5.25 -7.89
CA VAL A 39 -60.69 5.60 -6.92
C VAL A 39 -61.92 4.68 -6.99
N GLY A 40 -62.19 4.07 -8.14
CA GLY A 40 -63.31 3.14 -8.32
C GLY A 40 -63.02 1.68 -7.97
N ASN A 41 -61.82 1.35 -7.47
CA ASN A 41 -61.35 -0.04 -7.31
C ASN A 41 -60.96 -0.36 -5.85
N PRO A 42 -61.87 -0.28 -4.86
CA PRO A 42 -61.52 -0.42 -3.44
C PRO A 42 -61.09 -1.84 -3.02
N LEU A 43 -61.33 -2.84 -3.86
CA LEU A 43 -60.98 -4.25 -3.60
C LEU A 43 -59.63 -4.67 -4.21
N LEU A 44 -58.91 -3.74 -4.83
CA LEU A 44 -57.64 -4.00 -5.48
C LEU A 44 -56.57 -4.41 -4.46
N GLN A 45 -55.96 -5.56 -4.70
CA GLN A 45 -54.94 -6.20 -3.86
C GLN A 45 -53.56 -6.09 -4.47
N THR A 46 -53.48 -6.26 -5.80
CA THR A 46 -52.21 -6.33 -6.52
C THR A 46 -52.32 -5.54 -7.83
N ILE A 47 -51.30 -4.73 -8.09
CA ILE A 47 -51.17 -3.95 -9.33
C ILE A 47 -49.80 -4.25 -9.94
N HIS A 48 -49.79 -4.79 -11.16
CA HIS A 48 -48.56 -5.07 -11.90
C HIS A 48 -48.43 -4.08 -13.06
N PHE A 49 -47.53 -3.11 -12.95
CA PHE A 49 -47.32 -2.10 -13.98
C PHE A 49 -45.84 -1.86 -14.32
N TYR A 50 -44.95 -2.76 -13.90
CA TYR A 50 -43.54 -2.75 -14.26
C TYR A 50 -43.35 -2.82 -15.78
N ASP A 51 -42.13 -2.55 -16.25
CA ASP A 51 -41.81 -2.46 -17.68
C ASP A 51 -42.72 -1.49 -18.46
N ASN A 52 -43.08 -0.37 -17.81
CA ASN A 52 -43.64 0.81 -18.46
C ASN A 52 -42.70 1.99 -18.21
N PRO A 53 -42.48 2.89 -19.18
CA PRO A 53 -41.67 4.09 -19.00
C PRO A 53 -42.48 5.18 -18.28
N ILE A 54 -43.00 4.87 -17.08
CA ILE A 54 -43.79 5.78 -16.27
C ILE A 54 -42.87 6.93 -15.84
N GLN A 55 -43.16 8.13 -16.30
CA GLN A 55 -42.44 9.35 -15.93
C GLN A 55 -43.18 10.07 -14.81
N PHE A 56 -44.52 10.16 -14.93
CA PHE A 56 -45.38 10.91 -14.03
C PHE A 56 -46.39 10.02 -13.30
N VAL A 57 -46.56 10.26 -12.00
CA VAL A 57 -47.63 9.68 -11.19
C VAL A 57 -48.31 10.79 -10.42
N GLY A 58 -49.63 10.92 -10.58
CA GLY A 58 -50.41 11.88 -9.83
C GLY A 58 -50.35 11.60 -8.32
N GLN A 59 -50.23 12.66 -7.50
CA GLN A 59 -50.04 12.53 -6.05
C GLN A 59 -51.14 11.71 -5.38
N SER A 60 -52.39 11.80 -5.85
CA SER A 60 -53.54 11.07 -5.32
C SER A 60 -53.86 9.76 -6.04
N ALA A 61 -52.99 9.28 -6.93
CA ALA A 61 -53.27 8.12 -7.79
C ALA A 61 -53.68 6.86 -7.00
N PHE A 62 -53.05 6.65 -5.83
CA PHE A 62 -53.18 5.44 -5.01
C PHE A 62 -53.93 5.65 -3.69
N GLN A 63 -54.75 6.70 -3.56
CA GLN A 63 -55.55 6.91 -2.35
C GLN A 63 -56.68 5.88 -2.20
N TYR A 64 -57.04 5.58 -0.95
CA TYR A 64 -58.20 4.77 -0.55
C TYR A 64 -58.25 3.36 -1.16
N LEU A 65 -57.09 2.68 -1.22
CA LEU A 65 -56.98 1.27 -1.60
C LEU A 65 -56.71 0.40 -0.36
N PRO A 66 -57.73 0.11 0.47
CA PRO A 66 -57.54 -0.51 1.78
C PRO A 66 -57.08 -1.97 1.72
N LYS A 67 -57.14 -2.62 0.56
CA LYS A 67 -56.71 -4.01 0.35
C LYS A 67 -55.39 -4.15 -0.40
N LEU A 68 -54.75 -3.06 -0.80
CA LEU A 68 -53.52 -3.10 -1.58
C LEU A 68 -52.37 -3.56 -0.68
N HIS A 69 -51.66 -4.63 -1.08
CA HIS A 69 -50.55 -5.19 -0.29
C HIS A 69 -49.18 -4.72 -0.81
N THR A 70 -49.04 -4.62 -2.14
CA THR A 70 -47.76 -4.30 -2.79
C THR A 70 -47.93 -3.14 -3.75
N LEU A 71 -47.05 -2.14 -3.62
CA LEU A 71 -46.94 -1.03 -4.55
C LEU A 71 -45.46 -0.84 -4.92
N SER A 72 -45.14 -1.01 -6.20
CA SER A 72 -43.78 -0.87 -6.71
C SER A 72 -43.71 0.11 -7.88
N LEU A 73 -43.10 1.27 -7.65
CA LEU A 73 -42.81 2.31 -8.64
C LEU A 73 -41.28 2.38 -8.83
N ASN A 74 -40.81 2.08 -10.04
CA ASN A 74 -39.40 2.17 -10.39
C ASN A 74 -39.24 3.11 -11.60
N GLY A 75 -38.35 4.09 -11.49
CA GLY A 75 -37.97 4.95 -12.62
C GLY A 75 -38.94 6.09 -12.92
N ALA A 76 -39.83 6.42 -11.99
CA ALA A 76 -40.79 7.52 -12.14
C ALA A 76 -40.16 8.88 -11.84
N THR A 77 -39.38 9.38 -12.80
CA THR A 77 -38.46 10.52 -12.64
C THR A 77 -39.12 11.86 -12.31
N ASP A 78 -40.41 12.05 -12.61
CA ASP A 78 -41.09 13.33 -12.42
C ASP A 78 -41.88 13.41 -11.10
N ILE A 79 -41.90 12.34 -10.30
CA ILE A 79 -42.68 12.27 -9.07
C ILE A 79 -42.23 13.35 -8.07
N ARG A 80 -40.91 13.56 -7.86
CA ARG A 80 -40.25 14.55 -6.97
C ARG A 80 -40.68 14.57 -5.49
N GLU A 81 -41.95 14.33 -5.19
CA GLU A 81 -42.60 14.27 -3.89
C GLU A 81 -43.18 12.87 -3.64
N PHE A 82 -43.20 12.45 -2.38
CA PHE A 82 -43.77 11.17 -2.01
C PHE A 82 -45.30 11.12 -2.30
N PRO A 83 -45.83 10.03 -2.89
CA PRO A 83 -47.25 9.92 -3.22
C PRO A 83 -48.14 9.90 -1.98
N ASP A 84 -49.36 10.45 -2.06
CA ASP A 84 -50.31 10.40 -0.95
C ASP A 84 -51.01 9.04 -0.89
N LEU A 85 -50.58 8.22 0.05
CA LEU A 85 -51.07 6.86 0.29
C LEU A 85 -52.14 6.82 1.39
N LYS A 86 -52.91 7.89 1.56
CA LYS A 86 -54.00 7.92 2.53
C LYS A 86 -55.03 6.82 2.25
N GLY A 87 -55.29 5.99 3.26
CA GLY A 87 -56.30 4.93 3.19
C GLY A 87 -55.81 3.59 2.62
N THR A 88 -54.50 3.44 2.37
CA THR A 88 -53.88 2.16 1.97
C THR A 88 -53.32 1.41 3.18
N THR A 89 -54.19 1.07 4.14
CA THR A 89 -53.76 0.57 5.46
C THR A 89 -53.17 -0.84 5.45
N SER A 90 -53.45 -1.64 4.42
CA SER A 90 -52.93 -3.02 4.28
C SER A 90 -51.64 -3.13 3.47
N LEU A 91 -51.01 -2.00 3.13
CA LEU A 91 -49.78 -2.01 2.35
C LEU A 91 -48.64 -2.60 3.18
N GLU A 92 -48.06 -3.70 2.70
CA GLU A 92 -46.94 -4.42 3.31
C GLU A 92 -45.61 -4.08 2.63
N VAL A 93 -45.62 -3.93 1.31
CA VAL A 93 -44.42 -3.68 0.51
C VAL A 93 -44.58 -2.39 -0.30
N LEU A 94 -43.71 -1.42 -0.03
CA LEU A 94 -43.63 -0.18 -0.79
C LEU A 94 -42.23 -0.02 -1.37
N THR A 95 -42.14 -0.03 -2.69
CA THR A 95 -40.91 0.24 -3.45
C THR A 95 -41.10 1.51 -4.26
N LEU A 96 -40.30 2.54 -3.99
CA LEU A 96 -40.25 3.77 -4.77
C LEU A 96 -38.80 4.09 -5.11
N THR A 97 -38.29 3.58 -6.24
CA THR A 97 -36.88 3.75 -6.62
C THR A 97 -36.72 4.65 -7.83
N ARG A 98 -35.62 5.40 -7.89
CA ARG A 98 -35.29 6.31 -9.01
C ARG A 98 -36.38 7.35 -9.30
N ALA A 99 -37.09 7.82 -8.27
CA ALA A 99 -38.22 8.76 -8.38
C ALA A 99 -37.85 10.22 -8.04
N GLY A 100 -36.60 10.46 -7.64
CA GLY A 100 -36.11 11.79 -7.29
C GLY A 100 -36.73 12.37 -6.01
N ILE A 101 -37.20 11.51 -5.09
CA ILE A 101 -37.87 11.94 -3.85
C ILE A 101 -36.85 12.62 -2.92
N HIS A 102 -37.19 13.81 -2.43
CA HIS A 102 -36.35 14.58 -1.48
C HIS A 102 -36.71 14.38 -0.01
N PHE A 103 -38.00 14.17 0.30
CA PHE A 103 -38.49 14.11 1.68
C PHE A 103 -39.55 13.04 1.85
N LEU A 104 -39.55 12.41 3.02
CA LEU A 104 -40.59 11.47 3.43
C LEU A 104 -41.60 12.14 4.36
N PRO A 105 -42.91 11.86 4.23
CA PRO A 105 -43.92 12.44 5.10
C PRO A 105 -43.74 12.01 6.56
N ARG A 106 -43.74 12.98 7.50
CA ARG A 106 -43.58 12.71 8.94
C ARG A 106 -44.63 11.78 9.54
N ARG A 107 -45.78 11.61 8.88
CA ARG A 107 -46.90 10.76 9.32
C ARG A 107 -47.10 9.53 8.43
N MET A 108 -46.12 9.18 7.59
CA MET A 108 -46.21 8.03 6.69
C MET A 108 -46.50 6.72 7.45
N CYS A 109 -45.79 6.46 8.55
CA CYS A 109 -46.07 5.30 9.42
C CYS A 109 -47.46 5.30 10.09
N GLN A 110 -48.17 6.44 10.13
CA GLN A 110 -49.57 6.48 10.59
C GLN A 110 -50.54 6.09 9.48
N GLN A 111 -50.16 6.34 8.22
CA GLN A 111 -50.94 5.98 7.03
C GLN A 111 -50.71 4.51 6.64
N LEU A 112 -49.50 3.99 6.88
CA LEU A 112 -49.07 2.64 6.50
C LEU A 112 -48.67 1.81 7.75
N PRO A 113 -49.64 1.42 8.60
CA PRO A 113 -49.34 0.71 9.85
C PRO A 113 -48.85 -0.73 9.64
N SER A 114 -49.17 -1.35 8.50
CA SER A 114 -48.80 -2.73 8.18
C SER A 114 -47.54 -2.88 7.33
N LEU A 115 -46.78 -1.79 7.16
CA LEU A 115 -45.62 -1.77 6.27
C LEU A 115 -44.50 -2.64 6.84
N ARG A 116 -44.04 -3.61 6.03
CA ARG A 116 -42.97 -4.57 6.34
C ARG A 116 -41.69 -4.26 5.57
N VAL A 117 -41.80 -3.89 4.29
CA VAL A 117 -40.66 -3.59 3.43
C VAL A 117 -40.83 -2.19 2.85
N LEU A 118 -39.84 -1.33 3.08
CA LEU A 118 -39.76 0.00 2.51
C LEU A 118 -38.45 0.17 1.73
N GLU A 119 -38.56 0.23 0.41
CA GLU A 119 -37.42 0.35 -0.49
C GLU A 119 -37.46 1.71 -1.20
N LEU A 120 -36.48 2.55 -0.90
CA LEU A 120 -36.39 3.95 -1.32
C LEU A 120 -35.03 4.29 -1.94
N SER A 121 -34.34 3.30 -2.49
CA SER A 121 -33.03 3.49 -3.10
C SER A 121 -33.03 4.40 -4.33
N HIS A 122 -31.86 4.96 -4.61
CA HIS A 122 -31.62 5.84 -5.74
C HIS A 122 -32.58 7.04 -5.80
N ASN A 123 -32.89 7.64 -4.66
CA ASN A 123 -33.63 8.89 -4.56
C ASN A 123 -32.69 10.04 -4.16
N GLN A 124 -33.25 11.15 -3.66
CA GLN A 124 -32.52 12.35 -3.27
C GLN A 124 -32.83 12.70 -1.81
N ILE A 125 -33.09 11.69 -0.97
CA ILE A 125 -33.54 11.88 0.41
C ILE A 125 -32.39 12.44 1.24
N GLU A 126 -32.61 13.59 1.88
CA GLU A 126 -31.59 14.26 2.71
C GLU A 126 -31.81 14.03 4.22
N GLU A 127 -33.07 13.96 4.66
CA GLU A 127 -33.45 13.78 6.06
C GLU A 127 -34.46 12.63 6.24
N LEU A 128 -34.26 11.84 7.30
CA LEU A 128 -35.16 10.76 7.67
C LEU A 128 -36.20 11.22 8.71
N PRO A 129 -37.49 10.86 8.53
CA PRO A 129 -38.50 11.04 9.56
C PRO A 129 -38.32 9.99 10.67
N SER A 130 -39.09 10.13 11.75
CA SER A 130 -39.16 9.09 12.77
C SER A 130 -40.04 7.91 12.31
N PHE A 131 -39.48 6.70 12.39
CA PHE A 131 -40.15 5.45 12.02
C PHE A 131 -40.88 4.76 13.19
N HIS A 132 -40.97 5.40 14.36
CA HIS A 132 -41.51 4.81 15.61
C HIS A 132 -42.90 4.15 15.50
N ARG A 133 -43.74 4.52 14.52
CA ARG A 133 -45.07 3.93 14.32
C ARG A 133 -45.13 2.82 13.27
N CYS A 134 -44.05 2.59 12.54
CA CYS A 134 -43.95 1.51 11.57
C CYS A 134 -43.62 0.20 12.32
N GLN A 135 -44.58 -0.33 13.10
CA GLN A 135 -44.35 -1.42 14.06
C GLN A 135 -44.01 -2.77 13.43
N GLN A 136 -44.31 -2.94 12.15
CA GLN A 136 -44.08 -4.19 11.40
C GLN A 136 -42.91 -4.08 10.42
N LEU A 137 -42.18 -2.95 10.41
CA LEU A 137 -41.12 -2.73 9.43
C LEU A 137 -39.94 -3.66 9.69
N GLU A 138 -39.67 -4.52 8.72
CA GLU A 138 -38.63 -5.55 8.72
C GLU A 138 -37.41 -5.13 7.91
N GLU A 139 -37.63 -4.48 6.78
CA GLU A 139 -36.56 -4.13 5.84
C GLU A 139 -36.69 -2.66 5.41
N LEU A 140 -35.57 -1.94 5.47
CA LEU A 140 -35.48 -0.55 5.05
C LEU A 140 -34.27 -0.36 4.13
N GLY A 141 -34.54 -0.13 2.85
CA GLY A 141 -33.56 0.19 1.82
C GLY A 141 -33.51 1.70 1.56
N LEU A 142 -32.38 2.33 1.83
CA LEU A 142 -32.14 3.76 1.66
C LEU A 142 -30.82 4.04 0.92
N GLN A 143 -30.28 3.04 0.23
CA GLN A 143 -29.03 3.12 -0.50
C GLN A 143 -29.08 4.15 -1.65
N HIS A 144 -27.94 4.77 -1.94
CA HIS A 144 -27.84 5.82 -2.97
C HIS A 144 -28.81 7.00 -2.75
N ASN A 145 -28.80 7.57 -1.55
CA ASN A 145 -29.51 8.81 -1.21
C ASN A 145 -28.52 9.91 -0.80
N LYS A 146 -28.99 10.96 -0.11
CA LYS A 146 -28.20 12.12 0.32
C LYS A 146 -28.21 12.32 1.84
N ILE A 147 -28.41 11.24 2.59
CA ILE A 147 -28.57 11.31 4.06
C ILE A 147 -27.22 11.67 4.69
N GLN A 148 -27.23 12.62 5.63
CA GLN A 148 -26.01 13.11 6.31
C GLN A 148 -25.94 12.75 7.80
N GLU A 149 -27.09 12.59 8.47
CA GLU A 149 -27.17 12.35 9.91
C GLU A 149 -28.30 11.37 10.23
N ILE A 150 -28.07 10.49 11.21
CA ILE A 150 -29.11 9.69 11.85
C ILE A 150 -29.33 10.21 13.27
N ARG A 151 -30.54 10.71 13.53
CA ARG A 151 -30.93 11.29 14.82
C ARG A 151 -31.33 10.22 15.82
N ALA A 152 -31.35 10.60 17.10
CA ALA A 152 -31.77 9.73 18.19
C ALA A 152 -33.18 9.16 17.95
N ASP A 153 -34.13 9.99 17.50
CA ASP A 153 -35.55 9.65 17.37
C ASP A 153 -35.93 8.94 16.06
N THR A 154 -34.98 8.71 15.15
CA THR A 154 -35.24 8.09 13.84
C THR A 154 -35.79 6.67 14.00
N PHE A 155 -35.17 5.85 14.86
CA PHE A 155 -35.54 4.43 15.06
C PHE A 155 -36.05 4.11 16.49
N VAL A 156 -36.24 5.13 17.32
CA VAL A 156 -36.74 4.99 18.69
C VAL A 156 -38.13 4.36 18.70
N GLN A 157 -38.39 3.56 19.74
CA GLN A 157 -39.69 2.91 19.98
C GLN A 157 -40.14 1.90 18.93
N LEU A 158 -39.23 1.35 18.12
CA LEU A 158 -39.43 0.06 17.44
C LEU A 158 -39.44 -1.12 18.44
N MET A 159 -40.04 -0.92 19.62
CA MET A 159 -40.10 -1.80 20.80
C MET A 159 -40.87 -3.12 20.55
N ALA A 160 -41.43 -3.32 19.36
CA ALA A 160 -41.93 -4.62 18.96
C ALA A 160 -40.72 -5.50 18.60
N LEU A 161 -40.41 -6.42 19.51
CA LEU A 161 -39.27 -7.36 19.61
C LEU A 161 -38.90 -8.21 18.36
N ARG A 162 -39.37 -7.89 17.14
CA ARG A 162 -39.28 -8.76 15.96
C ARG A 162 -39.06 -8.10 14.61
N SER A 163 -39.25 -6.79 14.44
CA SER A 163 -39.47 -6.27 13.09
C SER A 163 -38.15 -6.01 12.35
N MET A 164 -37.39 -4.96 12.66
CA MET A 164 -36.30 -4.53 11.79
C MET A 164 -35.12 -5.51 11.77
N GLN A 165 -34.91 -6.18 10.63
CA GLN A 165 -33.88 -7.18 10.41
C GLN A 165 -32.78 -6.67 9.48
N VAL A 166 -33.15 -5.86 8.47
CA VAL A 166 -32.24 -5.36 7.43
C VAL A 166 -32.32 -3.85 7.33
N LEU A 167 -31.17 -3.19 7.42
CA LEU A 167 -31.01 -1.76 7.20
C LEU A 167 -29.89 -1.51 6.19
N ASP A 168 -30.23 -1.00 5.02
CA ASP A 168 -29.25 -0.57 4.02
C ASP A 168 -29.23 0.95 3.92
N LEU A 169 -28.11 1.54 4.31
CA LEU A 169 -27.80 2.96 4.27
C LEU A 169 -26.53 3.23 3.44
N SER A 170 -26.12 2.27 2.61
CA SER A 170 -24.92 2.38 1.78
C SER A 170 -25.01 3.53 0.78
N TRP A 171 -23.85 4.05 0.34
CA TRP A 171 -23.77 5.11 -0.66
C TRP A 171 -24.58 6.37 -0.30
N ASN A 172 -24.43 6.83 0.94
CA ASN A 172 -24.96 8.09 1.43
C ASN A 172 -23.79 9.01 1.85
N TYR A 173 -24.07 10.11 2.56
CA TYR A 173 -23.06 11.04 3.06
C TYR A 173 -23.08 11.09 4.59
N ILE A 174 -23.39 9.97 5.25
CA ILE A 174 -23.60 9.93 6.70
C ILE A 174 -22.29 10.19 7.41
N GLN A 175 -22.23 11.29 8.16
CA GLN A 175 -21.06 11.68 8.96
C GLN A 175 -21.24 11.35 10.44
N PHE A 176 -22.48 11.43 10.93
CA PHE A 176 -22.80 11.27 12.33
C PHE A 176 -24.04 10.38 12.53
N ILE A 177 -23.90 9.43 13.45
CA ILE A 177 -25.00 8.60 13.95
C ILE A 177 -25.06 8.86 15.45
N HIS A 178 -26.22 9.32 15.92
CA HIS A 178 -26.40 9.59 17.35
C HIS A 178 -26.19 8.32 18.19
N PRO A 179 -25.55 8.37 19.36
CA PRO A 179 -25.25 7.19 20.18
C PRO A 179 -26.48 6.33 20.52
N GLU A 180 -27.63 6.98 20.72
CA GLU A 180 -28.90 6.31 21.04
C GLU A 180 -29.71 5.86 19.81
N ALA A 181 -29.26 6.15 18.59
CA ALA A 181 -30.04 5.89 17.38
C ALA A 181 -30.33 4.40 17.14
N PHE A 182 -29.41 3.52 17.51
CA PHE A 182 -29.52 2.07 17.27
C PHE A 182 -29.84 1.25 18.52
N VAL A 183 -29.96 1.89 19.69
CA VAL A 183 -30.16 1.19 20.99
C VAL A 183 -31.39 0.29 20.98
N THR A 184 -32.46 0.68 20.27
CA THR A 184 -33.71 -0.09 20.21
C THR A 184 -33.69 -1.21 19.16
N LEU A 185 -32.70 -1.28 18.27
CA LEU A 185 -32.63 -2.19 17.13
C LEU A 185 -32.10 -3.61 17.47
N HIS A 186 -32.63 -4.21 18.53
CA HIS A 186 -32.15 -5.51 19.05
C HIS A 186 -32.32 -6.69 18.07
N SER A 187 -33.25 -6.57 17.12
CA SER A 187 -33.55 -7.58 16.09
C SER A 187 -32.75 -7.40 14.80
N LEU A 188 -31.95 -6.34 14.69
CA LEU A 188 -31.19 -6.04 13.48
C LEU A 188 -30.11 -7.10 13.25
N THR A 189 -30.13 -7.70 12.06
CA THR A 189 -29.20 -8.79 11.68
C THR A 189 -28.24 -8.39 10.58
N LYS A 190 -28.67 -7.52 9.66
CA LYS A 190 -27.88 -7.01 8.53
C LYS A 190 -27.88 -5.48 8.56
N LEU A 191 -26.68 -4.89 8.58
CA LEU A 191 -26.48 -3.45 8.49
C LEU A 191 -25.43 -3.13 7.43
N ASP A 192 -25.83 -2.36 6.42
CA ASP A 192 -24.92 -1.85 5.41
C ASP A 192 -24.78 -0.33 5.54
N LEU A 193 -23.53 0.12 5.77
CA LEU A 193 -23.13 1.52 5.85
C LEU A 193 -21.96 1.80 4.90
N THR A 194 -21.80 0.97 3.86
CA THR A 194 -20.74 1.08 2.87
C THR A 194 -20.74 2.45 2.18
N ASP A 195 -19.55 2.97 1.89
CA ASP A 195 -19.34 4.25 1.19
C ASP A 195 -20.12 5.41 1.81
N ASN A 196 -19.85 5.65 3.10
CA ASN A 196 -20.30 6.82 3.87
C ASN A 196 -19.09 7.60 4.41
N GLN A 197 -19.33 8.53 5.33
CA GLN A 197 -18.29 9.43 5.89
C GLN A 197 -18.16 9.25 7.41
N LEU A 198 -18.40 8.04 7.92
CA LEU A 198 -18.41 7.76 9.35
C LEU A 198 -17.01 7.81 9.95
N ALA A 199 -16.90 8.48 11.10
CA ALA A 199 -15.70 8.44 11.95
C ALA A 199 -15.82 7.43 13.10
N THR A 200 -17.03 7.22 13.60
CA THR A 200 -17.35 6.33 14.72
C THR A 200 -18.66 5.60 14.47
N LEU A 201 -18.81 4.39 15.00
CA LEU A 201 -20.05 3.61 14.95
C LEU A 201 -20.56 3.40 16.39
N PRO A 202 -21.79 3.82 16.74
CA PRO A 202 -22.37 3.48 18.03
C PRO A 202 -22.66 1.97 18.10
N LEU A 203 -22.09 1.30 19.10
CA LEU A 203 -22.14 -0.16 19.24
C LEU A 203 -23.37 -0.65 20.01
N ASP A 204 -23.99 0.23 20.81
CA ASP A 204 -25.14 -0.11 21.64
C ASP A 204 -26.35 -0.49 20.77
N GLY A 205 -26.96 -1.65 21.07
CA GLY A 205 -28.06 -2.23 20.30
C GLY A 205 -27.63 -3.11 19.12
N LEU A 206 -26.35 -3.10 18.71
CA LEU A 206 -25.85 -3.84 17.55
C LEU A 206 -25.34 -5.26 17.85
N ALA A 207 -25.49 -5.75 19.08
CA ALA A 207 -25.01 -7.08 19.49
C ALA A 207 -25.69 -8.25 18.74
N GLY A 208 -26.84 -8.00 18.11
CA GLY A 208 -27.59 -8.96 17.30
C GLY A 208 -27.06 -9.17 15.88
N LEU A 209 -26.15 -8.30 15.40
CA LEU A 209 -25.70 -8.30 14.01
C LEU A 209 -24.97 -9.59 13.61
N THR A 210 -25.29 -10.05 12.41
CA THR A 210 -24.63 -11.17 11.72
C THR A 210 -23.87 -10.71 10.48
N HIS A 211 -24.33 -9.63 9.82
CA HIS A 211 -23.69 -9.04 8.67
C HIS A 211 -23.53 -7.54 8.89
N LEU A 212 -22.30 -7.04 8.81
CA LEU A 212 -21.98 -5.63 8.94
C LEU A 212 -21.02 -5.21 7.84
N LYS A 213 -21.43 -4.25 7.03
CA LYS A 213 -20.60 -3.67 5.97
C LYS A 213 -20.33 -2.20 6.25
N LEU A 214 -19.05 -1.86 6.29
CA LEU A 214 -18.51 -0.55 6.66
C LEU A 214 -17.43 -0.08 5.68
N GLN A 215 -17.20 -0.81 4.58
CA GLN A 215 -16.20 -0.46 3.57
C GLN A 215 -16.44 0.98 3.07
N GLY A 216 -15.39 1.68 2.61
CA GLY A 216 -15.55 3.04 2.09
C GLY A 216 -15.71 4.14 3.15
N ASN A 217 -15.57 3.83 4.45
CA ASN A 217 -15.55 4.81 5.55
C ASN A 217 -14.11 5.05 6.04
N PRO A 218 -13.28 5.91 5.39
CA PRO A 218 -11.86 6.04 5.71
C PRO A 218 -11.57 6.69 7.07
N ALA A 219 -12.51 7.43 7.66
CA ALA A 219 -12.32 8.00 8.99
C ALA A 219 -12.53 6.98 10.12
N LEU A 220 -13.22 5.85 9.83
CA LEU A 220 -13.54 4.80 10.79
C LEU A 220 -12.34 3.86 11.01
N SER A 221 -11.37 4.37 11.78
CA SER A 221 -10.10 3.69 12.07
C SER A 221 -10.05 3.00 13.44
N GLU A 222 -11.12 3.10 14.23
CA GLU A 222 -11.18 2.52 15.57
C GLU A 222 -11.29 0.98 15.53
N PRO A 223 -10.54 0.25 16.40
CA PRO A 223 -10.59 -1.19 16.44
C PRO A 223 -11.86 -1.70 17.15
N PHE A 224 -12.47 -2.75 16.60
CA PHE A 224 -13.58 -3.46 17.24
C PHE A 224 -13.07 -4.58 18.16
N THR A 225 -13.88 -4.97 19.14
CA THR A 225 -13.62 -6.16 19.97
C THR A 225 -14.59 -7.26 19.61
N LYS A 226 -14.20 -8.52 19.87
CA LYS A 226 -15.10 -9.67 19.68
C LYS A 226 -16.38 -9.55 20.51
N GLU A 227 -16.32 -8.82 21.62
CA GLU A 227 -17.46 -8.52 22.50
C GLU A 227 -18.44 -7.53 21.86
N SER A 228 -17.96 -6.62 21.01
CA SER A 228 -18.84 -5.68 20.27
C SER A 228 -19.83 -6.41 19.37
N PHE A 229 -19.39 -7.50 18.72
CA PHE A 229 -20.20 -8.25 17.76
C PHE A 229 -20.09 -9.77 18.01
N PRO A 230 -20.85 -10.33 18.97
CA PRO A 230 -20.72 -11.72 19.37
C PRO A 230 -21.30 -12.73 18.36
N LYS A 231 -22.27 -12.31 17.52
CA LYS A 231 -22.99 -13.15 16.55
C LYS A 231 -22.54 -12.93 15.10
N MET A 232 -21.45 -12.20 14.89
CA MET A 232 -20.99 -11.80 13.57
C MET A 232 -20.68 -13.02 12.69
N ARG A 233 -21.05 -12.97 11.41
CA ARG A 233 -20.71 -13.94 10.37
C ARG A 233 -19.93 -13.29 9.24
N VAL A 234 -20.36 -12.12 8.78
CA VAL A 234 -19.72 -11.33 7.72
C VAL A 234 -19.42 -9.93 8.22
N LEU A 235 -18.16 -9.52 8.16
CA LEU A 235 -17.70 -8.19 8.56
C LEU A 235 -16.82 -7.58 7.47
N GLU A 236 -17.34 -6.60 6.76
CA GLU A 236 -16.58 -5.84 5.76
C GLU A 236 -16.20 -4.49 6.36
N VAL A 237 -14.91 -4.20 6.48
CA VAL A 237 -14.38 -3.04 7.20
C VAL A 237 -13.39 -2.26 6.33
N PRO A 238 -13.16 -0.96 6.61
CA PRO A 238 -12.18 -0.18 5.87
C PRO A 238 -10.74 -0.69 6.02
N TYR A 239 -10.38 -1.20 7.20
CA TYR A 239 -9.01 -1.58 7.53
C TYR A 239 -8.89 -3.03 8.01
N ALA A 240 -7.92 -3.76 7.45
CA ALA A 240 -7.66 -5.16 7.82
C ALA A 240 -7.36 -5.35 9.31
N TYR A 241 -6.79 -4.34 9.97
CA TYR A 241 -6.49 -4.36 11.40
C TYR A 241 -7.73 -4.56 12.28
N GLN A 242 -8.91 -4.14 11.83
CA GLN A 242 -10.18 -4.33 12.55
C GLN A 242 -10.60 -5.80 12.57
N CYS A 243 -10.18 -6.60 11.59
CA CYS A 243 -10.41 -8.04 11.54
C CYS A 243 -9.54 -8.85 12.52
N CYS A 244 -8.48 -8.26 13.09
CA CYS A 244 -7.57 -8.95 14.01
C CYS A 244 -8.28 -9.49 15.27
N ALA A 245 -9.34 -8.81 15.73
CA ALA A 245 -10.11 -9.24 16.90
C ALA A 245 -10.86 -10.57 16.71
N TYR A 246 -11.11 -10.97 15.45
CA TYR A 246 -11.91 -12.15 15.11
C TYR A 246 -11.06 -13.36 14.73
N GLY A 247 -9.73 -13.25 14.79
CA GLY A 247 -8.84 -14.42 14.73
C GLY A 247 -8.70 -15.08 13.35
N SER A 248 -8.93 -14.35 12.24
CA SER A 248 -8.65 -14.88 10.88
C SER A 248 -7.16 -15.13 10.58
N CYS A 249 -6.28 -15.05 11.57
CA CYS A 249 -4.88 -15.48 11.45
C CYS A 249 -4.71 -16.90 11.98
N SER A 250 -4.84 -17.91 11.08
CA SER A 250 -4.02 -19.15 11.05
C SER A 250 -4.71 -20.38 10.42
N SER A 251 -6.02 -20.38 10.13
CA SER A 251 -6.69 -21.58 9.62
C SER A 251 -6.39 -21.89 8.14
N PHE A 252 -6.16 -20.87 7.31
CA PHE A 252 -5.94 -21.10 5.87
C PHE A 252 -4.53 -21.60 5.51
N PHE A 253 -3.50 -21.29 6.32
CA PHE A 253 -2.11 -21.73 6.05
C PHE A 253 -1.70 -23.02 6.78
N ARG A 254 -2.49 -23.53 7.73
CA ARG A 254 -2.19 -24.81 8.40
C ARG A 254 -2.73 -26.06 7.71
N VAL A 255 -3.57 -25.95 6.69
CA VAL A 255 -4.12 -27.11 5.97
C VAL A 255 -3.08 -27.77 5.03
N SER A 256 -1.92 -27.16 4.81
CA SER A 256 -0.89 -27.67 3.88
C SER A 256 0.27 -28.45 4.53
N SER A 257 0.36 -28.60 5.85
CA SER A 257 1.55 -29.21 6.48
C SER A 257 1.27 -30.24 7.57
N GLN A 258 0.11 -30.90 7.56
CA GLN A 258 -0.18 -31.98 8.51
C GLN A 258 -0.76 -33.23 7.83
N TRP A 259 -0.08 -33.70 6.80
CA TRP A 259 -0.21 -35.08 6.31
C TRP A 259 1.17 -35.61 5.94
N LYS A 260 1.97 -35.99 6.94
CA LYS A 260 3.04 -37.01 6.86
C LYS A 260 3.73 -37.20 8.22
N ALA A 261 4.10 -38.47 8.47
CA ALA A 261 4.67 -39.10 9.66
C ALA A 261 3.62 -39.47 10.73
N GLU A 262 3.06 -40.70 10.68
CA GLU A 262 3.56 -41.95 11.33
C GLU A 262 3.17 -41.95 12.84
N ASP A 263 2.51 -42.93 13.47
CA ASP A 263 2.52 -44.40 13.30
C ASP A 263 1.32 -45.10 14.03
N LEU A 264 0.89 -46.24 13.46
CA LEU A 264 0.51 -47.56 14.03
C LEU A 264 -0.30 -47.60 15.37
N SER A 265 -1.45 -48.29 15.53
CA SER A 265 -1.90 -49.64 15.10
C SER A 265 -3.37 -49.90 15.62
N PRO A 266 -4.00 -51.12 15.56
CA PRO A 266 -5.18 -51.42 14.74
C PRO A 266 -6.43 -51.89 15.54
N GLU A 267 -7.43 -52.44 14.82
CA GLU A 267 -8.69 -53.13 15.26
C GLU A 267 -9.94 -52.21 15.19
N GLU A 268 -11.05 -52.52 14.49
CA GLU A 268 -11.66 -53.76 13.99
C GLU A 268 -12.61 -53.45 12.80
N GLU A 269 -12.90 -54.47 11.98
CA GLU A 269 -13.79 -54.55 10.78
C GLU A 269 -15.24 -54.12 11.09
N ASP A 270 -16.10 -53.64 10.18
CA ASP A 270 -16.61 -54.30 8.96
C ASP A 270 -17.49 -53.30 8.12
N PRO A 271 -17.76 -53.56 6.82
CA PRO A 271 -18.12 -52.58 5.79
C PRO A 271 -19.63 -52.58 5.43
N HIS A 272 -20.12 -51.57 4.68
CA HIS A 272 -21.02 -51.81 3.54
C HIS A 272 -21.27 -50.58 2.63
N LYS A 273 -21.10 -50.87 1.33
CA LYS A 273 -21.83 -50.36 0.13
C LYS A 273 -21.43 -49.04 -0.54
N ARG A 274 -20.41 -49.18 -1.40
CA ARG A 274 -20.43 -49.09 -2.89
C ARG A 274 -21.44 -48.15 -3.60
N SER A 275 -20.81 -47.24 -4.35
CA SER A 275 -21.17 -46.42 -5.52
C SER A 275 -21.90 -47.06 -6.71
N LEU A 276 -22.67 -46.24 -7.45
CA LEU A 276 -22.81 -46.16 -8.94
C LEU A 276 -23.77 -44.97 -9.24
N GLU A 277 -23.35 -43.84 -9.83
CA GLU A 277 -23.15 -43.47 -11.25
C GLU A 277 -24.39 -43.30 -12.17
N LEU A 278 -24.44 -42.11 -12.80
CA LEU A 278 -24.80 -41.75 -14.21
C LEU A 278 -26.26 -41.47 -14.69
N PHE A 279 -26.62 -40.15 -14.76
CA PHE A 279 -27.11 -39.30 -15.91
C PHE A 279 -28.31 -39.72 -16.84
N PRO A 280 -28.85 -38.88 -17.78
CA PRO A 280 -29.01 -37.40 -17.93
C PRO A 280 -30.38 -36.91 -18.56
N GLY A 281 -30.63 -35.58 -18.65
CA GLY A 281 -31.25 -34.98 -19.87
C GLY A 281 -32.32 -33.86 -19.79
N HIS A 282 -31.93 -32.65 -20.26
CA HIS A 282 -32.64 -31.66 -21.12
C HIS A 282 -33.38 -30.41 -20.58
N ALA A 283 -32.75 -29.25 -20.90
CA ALA A 283 -33.22 -28.11 -21.72
C ALA A 283 -33.93 -26.86 -21.11
N ASP A 284 -33.09 -25.84 -20.89
CA ASP A 284 -33.19 -24.37 -21.07
C ASP A 284 -34.52 -23.65 -21.39
N ASN A 285 -34.76 -22.54 -20.65
CA ASN A 285 -34.99 -21.19 -21.18
C ASN A 285 -34.77 -20.07 -20.11
N HIS A 286 -33.81 -19.18 -20.45
CA HIS A 286 -33.46 -17.80 -20.00
C HIS A 286 -34.67 -16.86 -19.70
N TYR A 287 -34.71 -15.87 -18.79
CA TYR A 287 -33.70 -14.89 -18.29
C TYR A 287 -33.97 -14.42 -16.83
N ASP A 288 -32.86 -14.28 -16.09
CA ASP A 288 -32.42 -13.25 -15.12
C ASP A 288 -33.38 -12.56 -14.13
N LEU A 289 -33.28 -13.00 -12.88
CA LEU A 289 -33.28 -12.16 -11.67
C LEU A 289 -32.27 -12.78 -10.69
N ASP A 290 -31.20 -12.06 -10.38
CA ASP A 290 -30.19 -12.45 -9.38
C ASP A 290 -30.88 -12.72 -8.04
N ALA A 291 -31.09 -14.01 -7.75
CA ALA A 291 -31.64 -14.55 -6.51
C ALA A 291 -30.65 -15.51 -5.84
N ASP A 292 -29.36 -15.30 -6.04
CA ASP A 292 -28.30 -15.91 -5.25
C ASP A 292 -28.08 -15.10 -3.96
N ASP A 293 -29.04 -15.17 -3.02
CA ASP A 293 -28.72 -14.91 -1.60
C ASP A 293 -29.76 -15.43 -0.57
N LEU A 294 -30.68 -16.32 -0.97
CA LEU A 294 -31.78 -16.77 -0.12
C LEU A 294 -32.00 -18.28 -0.17
N GLN A 295 -30.93 -19.07 -0.04
CA GLN A 295 -31.06 -20.48 0.29
C GLN A 295 -29.83 -21.05 1.02
N LEU A 296 -29.60 -20.64 2.26
CA LEU A 296 -28.81 -21.40 3.24
C LEU A 296 -29.42 -21.29 4.63
N ASP A 297 -30.62 -21.84 4.79
CA ASP A 297 -31.18 -22.21 6.10
C ASP A 297 -31.74 -23.63 6.03
N LEU A 298 -30.84 -24.62 5.93
CA LEU A 298 -31.06 -25.96 6.51
C LEU A 298 -29.77 -26.79 6.56
N GLU A 299 -28.81 -26.42 7.40
CA GLU A 299 -27.89 -27.40 8.00
C GLU A 299 -27.34 -26.88 9.33
N GLU A 300 -28.19 -26.98 10.36
CA GLU A 300 -27.79 -26.76 11.74
C GLU A 300 -27.08 -28.04 12.25
N SER A 301 -25.79 -28.18 11.92
CA SER A 301 -24.92 -29.18 12.55
C SER A 301 -23.56 -28.57 12.91
N LYS A 302 -23.35 -28.44 14.23
CA LYS A 302 -22.10 -28.17 14.97
C LYS A 302 -20.81 -28.05 14.13
N LEU A 303 -20.61 -26.92 13.48
CA LEU A 303 -19.29 -26.40 13.10
C LEU A 303 -19.35 -24.90 13.36
N HIS A 304 -18.50 -24.37 14.24
CA HIS A 304 -18.44 -22.93 14.47
C HIS A 304 -18.18 -22.21 13.14
N PRO A 305 -19.11 -21.39 12.61
CA PRO A 305 -18.83 -20.67 11.37
C PRO A 305 -17.72 -19.68 11.64
N THR A 306 -16.58 -19.88 11.00
CA THR A 306 -15.47 -18.93 10.99
C THR A 306 -15.96 -17.62 10.38
N ILE A 307 -15.79 -16.51 11.10
CA ILE A 307 -16.23 -15.19 10.68
C ILE A 307 -15.49 -14.79 9.41
N GLN A 308 -16.21 -14.45 8.35
CA GLN A 308 -15.65 -13.89 7.13
C GLN A 308 -15.44 -12.39 7.33
N CYS A 309 -14.19 -12.00 7.56
CA CYS A 309 -13.82 -10.60 7.73
C CYS A 309 -12.92 -10.12 6.59
N THR A 310 -13.32 -9.03 5.93
CA THR A 310 -12.61 -8.46 4.77
C THR A 310 -12.33 -6.96 4.99
N PRO A 311 -11.15 -6.45 4.58
CA PRO A 311 -10.01 -7.19 4.05
C PRO A 311 -9.31 -8.00 5.16
N SER A 312 -8.77 -9.17 4.81
CA SER A 312 -8.11 -10.04 5.80
C SER A 312 -6.74 -9.50 6.21
N PRO A 313 -6.34 -9.65 7.49
CA PRO A 313 -4.98 -9.37 7.92
C PRO A 313 -3.99 -10.24 7.16
N GLY A 314 -2.80 -9.70 6.93
CA GLY A 314 -1.76 -10.39 6.19
C GLY A 314 -0.36 -10.00 6.67
N PRO A 315 0.68 -10.58 6.07
CA PRO A 315 2.09 -10.32 6.45
C PRO A 315 2.51 -8.84 6.31
N PHE A 316 1.87 -8.12 5.38
CA PHE A 316 2.01 -6.67 5.21
C PHE A 316 0.99 -5.86 6.02
N LYS A 317 0.01 -6.48 6.68
CA LYS A 317 -0.96 -5.83 7.58
C LYS A 317 -1.08 -6.67 8.88
N PRO A 318 -0.02 -6.74 9.70
CA PRO A 318 0.04 -7.65 10.84
C PRO A 318 -0.83 -7.17 12.00
N CYS A 319 -1.23 -8.10 12.87
CA CYS A 319 -2.06 -7.80 14.04
C CYS A 319 -1.23 -7.36 15.26
N ASP A 320 -0.21 -8.14 15.62
CA ASP A 320 0.50 -7.95 16.89
C ASP A 320 1.77 -7.12 16.73
N HIS A 321 2.55 -7.42 15.69
CA HIS A 321 3.94 -6.99 15.56
C HIS A 321 4.23 -6.48 14.15
N LEU A 322 4.75 -5.26 13.99
CA LEU A 322 5.06 -4.71 12.67
C LEU A 322 6.11 -5.56 11.93
N PHE A 323 7.19 -5.96 12.62
CA PHE A 323 8.26 -6.77 12.01
C PHE A 323 8.10 -8.28 12.14
N GLU A 324 7.22 -8.76 13.03
CA GLU A 324 6.95 -10.19 13.36
C GLU A 324 8.15 -10.99 13.90
N SER A 325 9.33 -10.89 13.30
CA SER A 325 10.54 -11.65 13.65
C SER A 325 11.56 -10.84 14.46
N TRP A 326 12.14 -11.48 15.49
CA TRP A 326 13.27 -10.90 16.23
C TRP A 326 14.50 -10.72 15.34
N ILE A 327 14.75 -11.62 14.39
CA ILE A 327 15.93 -11.50 13.50
C ILE A 327 15.86 -10.20 12.68
N ILE A 328 14.66 -9.87 12.17
CA ILE A 328 14.43 -8.62 11.43
C ILE A 328 14.62 -7.41 12.36
N ARG A 329 14.07 -7.43 13.58
CA ARG A 329 14.26 -6.35 14.57
C ARG A 329 15.73 -6.07 14.85
N LEU A 330 16.49 -7.12 15.18
CA LEU A 330 17.91 -6.99 15.48
C LEU A 330 18.66 -6.44 14.25
N GLY A 331 18.36 -6.97 13.06
CA GLY A 331 18.93 -6.50 11.81
C GLY A 331 18.65 -5.02 11.55
N VAL A 332 17.39 -4.59 11.68
CA VAL A 332 16.99 -3.18 11.47
C VAL A 332 17.67 -2.26 12.49
N TRP A 333 17.75 -2.63 13.77
CA TRP A 333 18.46 -1.82 14.78
C TRP A 333 19.95 -1.70 14.52
N VAL A 334 20.60 -2.78 14.06
CA VAL A 334 22.01 -2.75 13.64
C VAL A 334 22.18 -1.83 12.43
N ILE A 335 21.30 -1.94 11.44
CA ILE A 335 21.30 -1.09 10.24
C ILE A 335 21.15 0.37 10.63
N VAL A 336 20.19 0.70 11.50
CA VAL A 336 19.98 2.06 12.04
C VAL A 336 21.25 2.59 12.70
N LEU A 337 21.85 1.82 13.62
CA LEU A 337 23.05 2.24 14.35
C LEU A 337 24.23 2.49 13.40
N VAL A 338 24.53 1.55 12.52
CA VAL A 338 25.67 1.61 11.60
C VAL A 338 25.47 2.71 10.55
N SER A 339 24.29 2.78 9.93
CA SER A 339 24.01 3.78 8.88
C SER A 339 24.06 5.20 9.41
N VAL A 340 23.52 5.49 10.60
CA VAL A 340 23.55 6.85 11.16
C VAL A 340 24.96 7.22 11.65
N LEU A 341 25.62 6.34 12.42
CA LEU A 341 26.93 6.64 12.99
C LEU A 341 28.04 6.69 11.93
N CYS A 342 28.17 5.65 11.10
CA CYS A 342 29.28 5.57 10.14
C CYS A 342 29.15 6.62 9.04
N ASN A 343 27.95 6.84 8.49
CA ASN A 343 27.79 7.91 7.49
C ASN A 343 27.92 9.30 8.11
N GLY A 344 27.44 9.52 9.34
CA GLY A 344 27.65 10.78 10.08
C GLY A 344 29.13 11.11 10.27
N LEU A 345 29.95 10.11 10.62
CA LEU A 345 31.41 10.25 10.71
C LEU A 345 32.06 10.57 9.36
N VAL A 346 31.62 9.93 8.27
CA VAL A 346 32.11 10.23 6.91
C VAL A 346 31.77 11.65 6.50
N ILE A 347 30.54 12.12 6.74
CA ILE A 347 30.12 13.50 6.47
C ILE A 347 30.99 14.48 7.26
N LEU A 348 31.20 14.22 8.55
CA LEU A 348 32.04 15.07 9.40
C LEU A 348 33.49 15.11 8.88
N ALA A 349 34.07 13.95 8.55
CA ALA A 349 35.44 13.88 8.04
C ALA A 349 35.60 14.60 6.69
N VAL A 350 34.64 14.44 5.79
CA VAL A 350 34.70 15.05 4.44
C VAL A 350 34.49 16.55 4.49
N PHE A 351 33.49 17.04 5.23
CA PHE A 351 33.09 18.45 5.17
C PHE A 351 33.67 19.32 6.29
N ALA A 352 34.07 18.75 7.42
CA ALA A 352 34.68 19.53 8.53
C ALA A 352 36.21 19.47 8.54
N SER A 353 36.85 18.56 7.78
CA SER A 353 38.31 18.56 7.66
C SER A 353 38.79 19.80 6.89
N PRO A 354 39.95 20.37 7.27
CA PRO A 354 40.55 21.51 6.55
C PRO A 354 41.21 21.10 5.21
N SER A 355 41.02 19.85 4.76
CA SER A 355 41.65 19.32 3.56
C SER A 355 40.97 19.84 2.29
N TYR A 356 41.68 19.84 1.15
CA TYR A 356 41.11 20.24 -0.13
C TYR A 356 39.96 19.30 -0.54
N LEU A 357 38.79 19.89 -0.82
CA LEU A 357 37.59 19.14 -1.20
C LEU A 357 37.63 18.75 -2.68
N SER A 358 38.14 17.55 -2.97
CA SER A 358 38.13 17.00 -4.33
C SER A 358 36.70 16.63 -4.79
N PRO A 359 36.44 16.57 -6.11
CA PRO A 359 35.13 16.16 -6.63
C PRO A 359 34.68 14.78 -6.13
N VAL A 360 35.62 13.85 -5.93
CA VAL A 360 35.36 12.50 -5.41
C VAL A 360 35.02 12.55 -3.92
N LYS A 361 35.77 13.32 -3.10
CA LYS A 361 35.44 13.51 -1.67
C LYS A 361 34.03 14.09 -1.50
N PHE A 362 33.67 15.09 -2.31
CA PHE A 362 32.33 15.69 -2.30
C PHE A 362 31.21 14.66 -2.61
N LEU A 363 31.41 13.81 -3.62
CA LEU A 363 30.45 12.77 -3.98
C LEU A 363 30.32 11.71 -2.87
N VAL A 364 31.42 11.26 -2.28
CA VAL A 364 31.40 10.33 -1.15
C VAL A 364 30.65 10.91 0.04
N GLY A 365 30.90 12.18 0.39
CA GLY A 365 30.15 12.87 1.45
C GLY A 365 28.66 13.02 1.14
N SER A 366 28.31 13.24 -0.13
CA SER A 366 26.91 13.35 -0.58
C SER A 366 26.18 11.99 -0.53
N ILE A 367 26.85 10.91 -0.95
CA ILE A 367 26.34 9.53 -0.83
C ILE A 367 26.14 9.17 0.64
N ALA A 368 27.08 9.55 1.52
CA ALA A 368 26.93 9.36 2.96
C ALA A 368 25.70 10.11 3.51
N GLY A 369 25.43 11.33 3.03
CA GLY A 369 24.20 12.05 3.35
C GLY A 369 22.92 11.30 2.98
N ALA A 370 22.85 10.75 1.76
CA ALA A 370 21.72 9.94 1.32
C ALA A 370 21.55 8.66 2.16
N ASN A 371 22.65 7.95 2.46
CA ASN A 371 22.63 6.74 3.28
C ASN A 371 22.25 7.01 4.75
N MET A 372 22.65 8.15 5.31
CA MET A 372 22.22 8.58 6.64
C MET A 372 20.70 8.81 6.66
N LEU A 373 20.12 9.34 5.58
CA LEU A 373 18.68 9.52 5.44
C LEU A 373 17.92 8.17 5.43
N THR A 374 18.47 7.14 4.77
CA THR A 374 17.97 5.76 4.86
C THR A 374 17.99 5.25 6.31
N GLY A 375 19.06 5.54 7.06
CA GLY A 375 19.14 5.21 8.49
C GLY A 375 18.04 5.87 9.32
N ILE A 376 17.76 7.16 9.05
CA ILE A 376 16.70 7.92 9.72
C ILE A 376 15.31 7.36 9.38
N SER A 377 15.04 7.01 8.12
CA SER A 377 13.74 6.41 7.75
C SER A 377 13.55 5.03 8.39
N CYS A 378 14.58 4.19 8.42
CA CYS A 378 14.56 2.92 9.15
C CYS A 378 14.38 3.10 10.66
N SER A 379 14.95 4.16 11.25
CA SER A 379 14.80 4.49 12.67
C SER A 379 13.34 4.80 13.02
N MET A 380 12.63 5.51 12.13
CA MET A 380 11.21 5.78 12.32
C MET A 380 10.39 4.49 12.34
N LEU A 381 10.64 3.55 11.43
CA LEU A 381 9.95 2.25 11.42
C LEU A 381 10.27 1.43 12.68
N ALA A 382 11.54 1.40 13.11
CA ALA A 382 11.95 0.70 14.32
C ALA A 382 11.32 1.32 15.59
N LEU A 383 11.19 2.64 15.63
CA LEU A 383 10.51 3.34 16.71
C LEU A 383 9.01 2.99 16.74
N VAL A 384 8.35 2.92 15.59
CA VAL A 384 6.95 2.50 15.52
C VAL A 384 6.78 1.06 15.99
N ASP A 385 7.60 0.10 15.53
CA ASP A 385 7.52 -1.30 15.99
C ASP A 385 7.73 -1.42 17.51
N THR A 386 8.64 -0.64 18.09
CA THR A 386 8.89 -0.65 19.54
C THR A 386 7.76 -0.01 20.34
N LEU A 387 7.22 1.13 19.90
CA LEU A 387 6.11 1.81 20.60
C LEU A 387 4.78 1.03 20.52
N THR A 388 4.59 0.25 19.46
CA THR A 388 3.33 -0.47 19.18
C THR A 388 3.44 -1.98 19.43
N TYR A 389 4.51 -2.42 20.09
CA TYR A 389 4.85 -3.82 20.27
C TYR A 389 3.70 -4.65 20.89
N GLY A 390 3.25 -5.68 20.16
CA GLY A 390 2.22 -6.61 20.61
C GLY A 390 0.79 -6.08 20.49
N ARG A 391 0.60 -4.85 19.96
CA ARG A 391 -0.72 -4.22 19.79
C ARG A 391 -0.78 -3.36 18.53
N PHE A 392 -0.07 -3.75 17.47
CA PHE A 392 0.04 -2.95 16.24
C PHE A 392 -1.32 -2.63 15.60
N ALA A 393 -2.26 -3.58 15.60
CA ALA A 393 -3.60 -3.42 15.02
C ALA A 393 -4.38 -2.19 15.52
N ARG A 394 -4.15 -1.74 16.77
CA ARG A 394 -4.82 -0.55 17.33
C ARG A 394 -4.34 0.76 16.73
N TYR A 395 -3.14 0.75 16.14
CA TYR A 395 -2.45 1.92 15.62
C TYR A 395 -2.22 1.85 14.11
N GLY A 396 -2.26 0.66 13.50
CA GLY A 396 -1.93 0.42 12.08
C GLY A 396 -2.68 1.34 11.11
N ALA A 397 -4.01 1.44 11.25
CA ALA A 397 -4.84 2.29 10.39
C ALA A 397 -4.47 3.80 10.50
N ARG A 398 -4.22 4.27 11.72
CA ARG A 398 -3.79 5.66 12.00
C ARG A 398 -2.37 5.93 11.52
N TRP A 399 -1.50 4.94 11.57
CA TRP A 399 -0.14 5.03 11.05
C TRP A 399 -0.15 5.17 9.52
N GLU A 400 -0.85 4.28 8.81
CA GLU A 400 -0.95 4.27 7.34
C GLU A 400 -1.53 5.58 6.77
N THR A 401 -2.58 6.12 7.39
CA THR A 401 -3.24 7.34 6.95
C THR A 401 -2.53 8.62 7.41
N GLY A 402 -1.73 8.51 8.47
CA GLY A 402 -1.10 9.63 9.16
C GLY A 402 0.11 10.24 8.44
N ALA A 403 0.49 11.44 8.88
CA ALA A 403 1.66 12.15 8.34
C ALA A 403 2.99 11.39 8.58
N GLY A 404 3.08 10.61 9.66
CA GLY A 404 4.27 9.83 9.99
C GLY A 404 4.66 8.87 8.88
N CYS A 405 3.69 8.08 8.37
CA CYS A 405 3.95 7.15 7.28
C CYS A 405 4.33 7.87 5.98
N ARG A 406 3.67 8.98 5.64
CA ARG A 406 4.01 9.79 4.46
C ARG A 406 5.43 10.35 4.52
N VAL A 407 5.86 10.85 5.68
CA VAL A 407 7.24 11.35 5.89
C VAL A 407 8.23 10.20 5.79
N THR A 408 7.98 9.06 6.43
CA THR A 408 8.85 7.88 6.35
C THR A 408 9.01 7.37 4.92
N GLY A 409 7.91 7.28 4.17
CA GLY A 409 7.90 6.89 2.75
C GLY A 409 8.66 7.87 1.86
N PHE A 410 8.42 9.18 2.03
CA PHE A 410 9.13 10.24 1.33
C PHE A 410 10.65 10.16 1.58
N LEU A 411 11.07 10.08 2.84
CA LEU A 411 12.48 10.01 3.21
C LEU A 411 13.14 8.75 2.65
N SER A 412 12.48 7.59 2.74
CA SER A 412 13.01 6.34 2.23
C SER A 412 13.17 6.35 0.71
N LEU A 413 12.19 6.90 -0.02
CA LEU A 413 12.28 7.00 -1.47
C LEU A 413 13.31 8.03 -1.93
N LEU A 414 13.36 9.20 -1.29
CA LEU A 414 14.36 10.22 -1.54
C LEU A 414 15.77 9.68 -1.31
N ALA A 415 15.99 9.01 -0.17
CA ALA A 415 17.28 8.46 0.21
C ALA A 415 17.77 7.40 -0.78
N SER A 416 16.91 6.43 -1.11
CA SER A 416 17.27 5.36 -2.06
C SER A 416 17.54 5.87 -3.47
N GLN A 417 16.70 6.77 -3.99
CA GLN A 417 16.91 7.38 -5.32
C GLN A 417 18.15 8.26 -5.36
N ALA A 418 18.38 9.08 -4.32
CA ALA A 418 19.56 9.93 -4.24
C ALA A 418 20.84 9.10 -4.18
N ALA A 419 20.86 8.02 -3.39
CA ALA A 419 22.02 7.13 -3.29
C ALA A 419 22.37 6.50 -4.64
N ILE A 420 21.37 5.98 -5.39
CA ILE A 420 21.59 5.35 -6.70
C ILE A 420 22.09 6.38 -7.72
N PHE A 421 21.44 7.55 -7.84
CA PHE A 421 21.88 8.57 -8.80
C PHE A 421 23.26 9.14 -8.51
N LEU A 422 23.57 9.38 -7.22
CA LEU A 422 24.91 9.85 -6.82
C LEU A 422 25.98 8.78 -7.05
N LEU A 423 25.65 7.49 -6.87
CA LEU A 423 26.55 6.39 -7.19
C LEU A 423 26.81 6.30 -8.70
N THR A 424 25.77 6.45 -9.53
CA THR A 424 25.92 6.52 -10.99
C THR A 424 26.80 7.71 -11.41
N LEU A 425 26.57 8.89 -10.82
CA LEU A 425 27.38 10.07 -11.07
C LEU A 425 28.85 9.85 -10.67
N ALA A 426 29.10 9.20 -9.53
CA ALA A 426 30.44 8.84 -9.09
C ALA A 426 31.14 7.88 -10.06
N ALA A 427 30.44 6.86 -10.55
CA ALA A 427 30.99 5.92 -11.53
C ALA A 427 31.35 6.62 -12.86
N VAL A 428 30.45 7.46 -13.37
CA VAL A 428 30.68 8.26 -14.59
C VAL A 428 31.87 9.21 -14.39
N GLN A 429 31.91 9.95 -13.28
CA GLN A 429 32.97 10.89 -12.95
C GLN A 429 34.35 10.20 -12.87
N CYS A 430 34.43 9.00 -12.28
CA CYS A 430 35.67 8.23 -12.21
C CYS A 430 36.13 7.79 -13.62
N SER A 431 35.21 7.31 -14.46
CA SER A 431 35.51 6.90 -15.83
C SER A 431 35.96 8.06 -16.73
N LEU A 432 35.34 9.24 -16.57
CA LEU A 432 35.69 10.46 -17.31
C LEU A 432 37.02 11.03 -16.83
N SER A 433 37.30 11.02 -15.53
CA SER A 433 38.58 11.51 -15.00
C SER A 433 39.74 10.68 -15.55
N ALA A 434 39.61 9.35 -15.59
CA ALA A 434 40.60 8.47 -16.21
C ALA A 434 40.79 8.75 -17.72
N SER A 435 39.71 9.11 -18.43
CA SER A 435 39.73 9.37 -19.87
C SER A 435 40.22 10.79 -20.23
N CYS A 436 39.91 11.81 -19.43
CA CYS A 436 40.27 13.22 -19.68
C CYS A 436 41.71 13.53 -19.28
N VAL A 437 42.24 12.88 -18.23
CA VAL A 437 43.67 12.94 -17.91
C VAL A 437 44.51 12.42 -19.10
N ARG A 438 43.99 11.43 -19.83
CA ARG A 438 44.61 10.88 -21.05
C ARG A 438 44.57 11.81 -22.26
N GLY A 439 43.52 12.61 -22.43
CA GLY A 439 43.29 13.39 -23.66
C GLY A 439 43.61 14.89 -23.58
N TYR A 440 43.39 15.54 -22.44
CA TYR A 440 43.41 17.01 -22.32
C TYR A 440 44.15 17.54 -21.08
N GLY A 441 44.69 16.67 -20.22
CA GLY A 441 45.47 17.06 -19.04
C GLY A 441 44.70 17.80 -17.93
N LYS A 442 43.36 17.87 -17.98
CA LYS A 442 42.52 18.54 -16.97
C LYS A 442 41.41 17.64 -16.46
N SER A 443 41.28 17.53 -15.14
CA SER A 443 40.19 16.82 -14.48
C SER A 443 38.90 17.66 -14.46
N PRO A 444 37.71 17.05 -14.29
CA PRO A 444 36.46 17.78 -14.24
C PRO A 444 36.43 18.76 -13.06
N SER A 445 36.05 20.01 -13.32
CA SER A 445 35.95 21.04 -12.29
C SER A 445 34.90 20.70 -11.23
N LEU A 446 35.20 20.94 -9.95
CA LEU A 446 34.29 20.70 -8.82
C LEU A 446 32.91 21.35 -9.01
N GLY A 447 32.83 22.54 -9.62
CA GLY A 447 31.56 23.23 -9.88
C GLY A 447 30.60 22.45 -10.77
N LYS A 448 31.11 21.79 -11.82
CA LYS A 448 30.30 20.93 -12.72
C LYS A 448 29.77 19.70 -11.99
N VAL A 449 30.59 19.08 -11.14
CA VAL A 449 30.18 17.91 -10.35
C VAL A 449 29.14 18.30 -9.29
N LYS A 450 29.28 19.47 -8.65
CA LYS A 450 28.26 20.01 -7.74
C LYS A 450 26.93 20.26 -8.44
N ALA A 451 26.96 20.85 -9.64
CA ALA A 451 25.75 21.08 -10.43
C ALA A 451 25.07 19.76 -10.83
N ALA A 452 25.84 18.77 -11.27
CA ALA A 452 25.32 17.44 -11.60
C ALA A 452 24.72 16.73 -10.38
N ALA A 453 25.39 16.78 -9.22
CA ALA A 453 24.86 16.21 -7.97
C ALA A 453 23.56 16.89 -7.52
N CYS A 454 23.47 18.22 -7.67
CA CYS A 454 22.23 18.97 -7.40
C CYS A 454 21.08 18.52 -8.31
N CYS A 455 21.35 18.29 -9.60
CA CYS A 455 20.38 17.73 -10.54
C CYS A 455 19.92 16.32 -10.11
N CYS A 456 20.82 15.45 -9.69
CA CYS A 456 20.48 14.13 -9.14
C CYS A 456 19.53 14.26 -7.94
N LEU A 457 19.85 15.11 -6.97
CA LEU A 457 19.01 15.33 -5.79
C LEU A 457 17.63 15.92 -6.14
N LEU A 458 17.57 16.81 -7.12
CA LEU A 458 16.31 17.35 -7.62
C LEU A 458 15.44 16.26 -8.26
N LEU A 459 16.02 15.40 -9.11
CA LEU A 459 15.32 14.27 -9.72
C LEU A 459 14.80 13.28 -8.67
N SER A 460 15.63 12.95 -7.66
CA SER A 460 15.21 12.11 -6.53
C SER A 460 14.08 12.74 -5.73
N SER A 461 14.11 14.05 -5.54
CA SER A 461 13.05 14.80 -4.83
C SER A 461 11.74 14.78 -5.63
N VAL A 462 11.79 14.99 -6.94
CA VAL A 462 10.61 14.89 -7.81
C VAL A 462 10.02 13.48 -7.73
N ALA A 463 10.85 12.44 -7.80
CA ALA A 463 10.39 11.06 -7.65
C ALA A 463 9.74 10.79 -6.28
N ALA A 464 10.28 11.36 -5.19
CA ALA A 464 9.73 11.23 -3.84
C ALA A 464 8.44 12.03 -3.60
N VAL A 465 8.22 13.12 -4.34
CA VAL A 465 7.02 13.95 -4.20
C VAL A 465 5.82 13.37 -4.96
N LEU A 466 6.03 12.67 -6.08
CA LEU A 466 4.96 12.12 -6.90
C LEU A 466 3.93 11.27 -6.11
N PRO A 467 4.34 10.39 -5.18
CA PRO A 467 3.38 9.62 -4.37
C PRO A 467 2.55 10.46 -3.39
N LEU A 468 2.96 11.70 -3.07
CA LEU A 468 2.13 12.61 -2.26
C LEU A 468 0.93 13.18 -3.04
N PHE A 469 0.98 13.13 -4.38
CA PHE A 469 -0.09 13.59 -5.28
C PHE A 469 -0.88 12.43 -5.90
N SER A 470 -0.98 11.29 -5.19
CA SER A 470 -1.78 10.12 -5.59
C SER A 470 -1.30 9.40 -6.86
N VAL A 471 -0.05 9.62 -7.29
CA VAL A 471 0.60 8.88 -8.39
C VAL A 471 1.25 7.56 -7.90
N GLY A 472 1.23 7.34 -6.58
CA GLY A 472 1.54 6.11 -5.85
C GLY A 472 1.18 6.40 -4.38
N GLU A 473 0.55 5.53 -3.61
CA GLU A 473 0.04 5.92 -2.29
C GLU A 473 1.03 5.56 -1.17
N TYR A 474 1.59 6.57 -0.49
CA TYR A 474 2.26 6.35 0.80
C TYR A 474 1.19 6.03 1.85
N GLY A 475 1.07 4.75 2.23
CA GLY A 475 0.05 4.29 3.17
C GLY A 475 -0.70 3.04 2.73
N ALA A 476 -0.43 2.49 1.54
CA ALA A 476 -0.97 1.20 1.13
C ALA A 476 -0.51 0.04 2.04
N SER A 477 0.66 0.21 2.67
CA SER A 477 1.29 -0.72 3.61
C SER A 477 1.85 0.07 4.80
N PRO A 478 1.94 -0.52 6.00
CA PRO A 478 2.55 0.10 7.17
C PRO A 478 4.07 0.31 7.02
N LEU A 479 4.69 -0.27 5.99
CA LEU A 479 6.09 0.02 5.62
C LEU A 479 6.25 1.34 4.87
N CYS A 480 5.14 1.95 4.43
CA CYS A 480 5.11 3.27 3.80
C CYS A 480 5.86 3.36 2.47
N LEU A 481 6.12 2.23 1.82
CA LEU A 481 6.78 2.19 0.52
C LEU A 481 5.73 2.09 -0.60
N PRO A 482 5.96 2.74 -1.76
CA PRO A 482 5.01 2.76 -2.88
C PRO A 482 5.08 1.48 -3.74
N TYR A 483 5.45 0.34 -3.16
CA TYR A 483 5.55 -0.94 -3.89
C TYR A 483 4.16 -1.54 -4.11
N PRO A 484 3.95 -2.25 -5.24
CA PRO A 484 2.64 -2.71 -5.63
C PRO A 484 2.17 -3.81 -4.68
N ILE A 485 1.03 -3.56 -4.04
CA ILE A 485 0.21 -4.60 -3.43
C ILE A 485 -0.74 -5.08 -4.54
N PRO A 486 -1.03 -6.39 -4.65
CA PRO A 486 -1.82 -6.97 -5.75
C PRO A 486 -3.21 -6.36 -6.00
N GLU A 487 -3.75 -5.55 -5.08
CA GLU A 487 -5.09 -4.93 -5.18
C GLU A 487 -5.05 -3.42 -5.50
N GLY A 488 -3.93 -2.89 -6.00
CA GLY A 488 -3.72 -1.45 -6.21
C GLY A 488 -4.26 -0.86 -7.53
N LYS A 489 -4.49 0.46 -7.54
CA LYS A 489 -4.84 1.25 -8.75
C LYS A 489 -3.78 1.13 -9.85
N PRO A 490 -4.15 1.14 -11.15
CA PRO A 490 -3.19 0.98 -12.25
C PRO A 490 -2.08 2.05 -12.28
N THR A 491 -2.34 3.24 -11.77
CA THR A 491 -1.36 4.33 -11.66
C THR A 491 -0.20 4.00 -10.71
N SER A 492 -0.49 3.40 -9.55
CA SER A 492 0.54 2.99 -8.58
C SER A 492 1.45 1.89 -9.12
N LEU A 493 0.89 0.94 -9.89
CA LEU A 493 1.68 -0.10 -10.55
C LEU A 493 2.63 0.51 -11.57
N GLY A 494 2.14 1.44 -12.41
CA GLY A 494 2.96 2.14 -13.40
C GLY A 494 4.12 2.92 -12.77
N PHE A 495 3.89 3.61 -11.65
CA PHE A 495 4.95 4.30 -10.92
C PHE A 495 6.02 3.34 -10.38
N ALA A 496 5.62 2.24 -9.75
CA ALA A 496 6.56 1.25 -9.24
C ALA A 496 7.41 0.61 -10.36
N VAL A 497 6.80 0.29 -11.50
CA VAL A 497 7.52 -0.23 -12.68
C VAL A 497 8.51 0.81 -13.21
N ALA A 498 8.11 2.08 -13.35
CA ALA A 498 9.01 3.15 -13.80
C ALA A 498 10.22 3.32 -12.86
N LEU A 499 10.00 3.22 -11.55
CA LEU A 499 11.05 3.28 -10.54
C LEU A 499 12.05 2.13 -10.70
N VAL A 500 11.55 0.90 -10.87
CA VAL A 500 12.39 -0.28 -11.11
C VAL A 500 13.19 -0.12 -12.40
N MET A 501 12.56 0.28 -13.50
CA MET A 501 13.25 0.48 -14.79
C MET A 501 14.33 1.56 -14.71
N THR A 502 14.06 2.66 -14.00
CA THR A 502 15.04 3.74 -13.77
C THR A 502 16.23 3.24 -12.96
N ASN A 503 15.99 2.47 -11.90
CA ASN A 503 17.05 1.86 -11.09
C ASN A 503 17.90 0.89 -11.92
N MET A 504 17.25 0.03 -12.73
CA MET A 504 17.95 -0.91 -13.62
C MET A 504 18.86 -0.19 -14.62
N LEU A 505 18.38 0.90 -15.23
CA LEU A 505 19.20 1.72 -16.13
C LEU A 505 20.42 2.30 -15.41
N CYS A 506 20.25 2.79 -14.18
CA CYS A 506 21.36 3.28 -13.37
C CYS A 506 22.39 2.17 -13.08
N PHE A 507 21.96 0.96 -12.74
CA PHE A 507 22.87 -0.17 -12.52
C PHE A 507 23.60 -0.60 -13.80
N LEU A 508 22.94 -0.58 -14.95
CA LEU A 508 23.57 -0.87 -16.25
C LEU A 508 24.64 0.17 -16.59
N THR A 509 24.37 1.45 -16.37
CA THR A 509 25.37 2.52 -16.60
C THR A 509 26.56 2.41 -15.64
N ILE A 510 26.32 2.12 -14.36
CA ILE A 510 27.39 1.85 -13.38
C ILE A 510 28.25 0.67 -13.84
N THR A 511 27.62 -0.44 -14.21
CA THR A 511 28.32 -1.66 -14.66
C THR A 511 29.13 -1.41 -15.93
N GLY A 512 28.55 -0.74 -16.94
CA GLY A 512 29.23 -0.43 -18.20
C GLY A 512 30.41 0.53 -18.02
N THR A 513 30.26 1.58 -17.20
CA THR A 513 31.37 2.49 -16.89
C THR A 513 32.48 1.81 -16.09
N TYR A 514 32.13 0.87 -15.21
CA TYR A 514 33.09 0.08 -14.46
C TYR A 514 33.88 -0.90 -15.34
N ILE A 515 33.20 -1.66 -16.22
CA ILE A 515 33.87 -2.54 -17.19
C ILE A 515 34.89 -1.73 -18.00
N ARG A 516 34.50 -0.54 -18.47
CA ARG A 516 35.41 0.35 -19.20
C ARG A 516 36.63 0.77 -18.37
N LEU A 517 36.44 1.10 -17.09
CA LEU A 517 37.54 1.46 -16.18
C LEU A 517 38.50 0.28 -15.95
N TYR A 518 37.95 -0.91 -15.72
CA TYR A 518 38.74 -2.14 -15.50
C TYR A 518 39.52 -2.57 -16.75
N CYS A 519 38.90 -2.54 -17.93
CA CYS A 519 39.59 -2.80 -19.19
C CYS A 519 40.73 -1.80 -19.45
N ASN A 520 40.60 -0.55 -19.00
CA ASN A 520 41.68 0.43 -19.10
C ASN A 520 42.83 0.16 -18.13
N LEU A 521 42.56 -0.40 -16.94
CA LEU A 521 43.58 -0.78 -15.97
C LEU A 521 44.39 -2.01 -16.43
N LEU A 522 43.71 -3.00 -17.01
CA LEU A 522 44.33 -4.23 -17.54
C LEU A 522 45.28 -3.99 -18.72
N LYS A 523 45.10 -2.89 -19.46
CA LYS A 523 46.00 -2.49 -20.55
C LYS A 523 47.38 -1.99 -20.07
N GLY A 524 47.62 -1.92 -18.75
CA GLY A 524 48.97 -1.76 -18.19
C GLY A 524 49.55 -0.33 -18.21
N GLU A 525 48.71 0.71 -18.28
CA GLU A 525 49.17 2.09 -18.54
C GLU A 525 49.17 3.03 -17.30
N PHE A 526 49.00 2.51 -16.08
CA PHE A 526 49.06 3.34 -14.86
C PHE A 526 50.35 3.11 -14.07
N SER A 527 51.41 3.84 -14.42
CA SER A 527 52.68 3.90 -13.69
C SER A 527 52.68 4.94 -12.55
N ALA A 528 51.61 5.00 -11.78
CA ALA A 528 51.56 5.77 -10.53
C ALA A 528 50.87 4.93 -9.46
N VAL A 529 51.69 4.37 -8.56
CA VAL A 529 51.35 3.42 -7.49
C VAL A 529 50.31 3.97 -6.48
N TRP A 530 49.87 5.23 -6.62
CA TRP A 530 49.06 5.95 -5.62
C TRP A 530 47.56 6.08 -5.95
N ASP A 531 47.11 5.84 -7.20
CA ASP A 531 45.68 5.89 -7.57
C ASP A 531 44.95 4.53 -7.46
N CYS A 532 45.68 3.46 -7.15
CA CYS A 532 45.16 2.10 -7.18
C CYS A 532 44.28 1.76 -5.95
N ALA A 533 44.51 2.39 -4.80
CA ALA A 533 43.73 2.16 -3.58
C ALA A 533 42.32 2.79 -3.65
N MET A 534 42.22 4.03 -4.14
CA MET A 534 40.93 4.70 -4.33
C MET A 534 40.09 4.00 -5.40
N VAL A 535 40.72 3.57 -6.49
CA VAL A 535 40.06 2.81 -7.57
C VAL A 535 39.61 1.42 -7.09
N LYS A 536 40.44 0.69 -6.32
CA LYS A 536 40.02 -0.57 -5.66
C LYS A 536 38.89 -0.36 -4.67
N HIS A 537 38.91 0.72 -3.91
CA HIS A 537 37.85 1.06 -2.96
C HIS A 537 36.52 1.37 -3.67
N VAL A 538 36.54 2.21 -4.71
CA VAL A 538 35.37 2.51 -5.54
C VAL A 538 34.87 1.26 -6.27
N ALA A 539 35.78 0.37 -6.71
CA ALA A 539 35.45 -0.93 -7.29
C ALA A 539 34.70 -1.86 -6.33
N TRP A 540 35.20 -2.03 -5.10
CA TRP A 540 34.53 -2.82 -4.07
C TRP A 540 33.18 -2.21 -3.68
N LEU A 541 33.11 -0.88 -3.55
CA LEU A 541 31.86 -0.18 -3.27
C LEU A 541 30.83 -0.45 -4.37
N ILE A 542 31.21 -0.31 -5.64
CA ILE A 542 30.32 -0.58 -6.78
C ILE A 542 29.89 -2.06 -6.83
N PHE A 543 30.84 -2.99 -6.67
CA PHE A 543 30.57 -4.43 -6.69
C PHE A 543 29.62 -4.86 -5.57
N THR A 544 29.86 -4.38 -4.34
CA THR A 544 29.01 -4.67 -3.18
C THR A 544 27.61 -4.07 -3.36
N ASN A 545 27.47 -2.85 -3.90
CA ASN A 545 26.15 -2.29 -4.22
C ASN A 545 25.43 -3.14 -5.28
N CYS A 546 26.09 -3.49 -6.39
CA CYS A 546 25.46 -4.32 -7.44
C CYS A 546 24.99 -5.67 -6.89
N LEU A 547 25.80 -6.37 -6.11
CA LEU A 547 25.41 -7.66 -5.52
C LEU A 547 24.19 -7.55 -4.59
N LEU A 548 24.06 -6.45 -3.85
CA LEU A 548 22.94 -6.25 -2.93
C LEU A 548 21.66 -5.78 -3.61
N TYR A 549 21.77 -5.01 -4.69
CA TYR A 549 20.60 -4.54 -5.43
C TYR A 549 20.06 -5.57 -6.44
N CYS A 550 20.88 -6.49 -6.97
CA CYS A 550 20.44 -7.54 -7.89
C CYS A 550 19.28 -8.41 -7.34
N PRO A 551 19.33 -8.94 -6.10
CA PRO A 551 18.21 -9.68 -5.52
C PRO A 551 16.93 -8.85 -5.39
N VAL A 552 17.06 -7.59 -4.97
CA VAL A 552 15.91 -6.67 -4.81
C VAL A 552 15.25 -6.40 -6.15
N ALA A 553 16.06 -6.08 -7.16
CA ALA A 553 15.66 -5.86 -8.54
C ALA A 553 14.94 -7.09 -9.12
N PHE A 554 15.52 -8.28 -8.95
CA PHE A 554 14.93 -9.54 -9.40
C PHE A 554 13.61 -9.84 -8.70
N LEU A 555 13.56 -9.79 -7.36
CA LEU A 555 12.35 -10.10 -6.60
C LEU A 555 11.22 -9.12 -6.88
N THR A 556 11.53 -7.83 -7.02
CA THR A 556 10.53 -6.80 -7.36
C THR A 556 9.97 -7.06 -8.76
N PHE A 557 10.83 -7.34 -9.74
CA PHE A 557 10.40 -7.62 -11.11
C PHE A 557 9.59 -8.93 -11.22
N SER A 558 10.04 -10.00 -10.56
CA SER A 558 9.33 -11.27 -10.51
C SER A 558 7.98 -11.16 -9.83
N SER A 559 7.88 -10.37 -8.75
CA SER A 559 6.61 -10.08 -8.08
C SER A 559 5.66 -9.27 -8.97
N THR A 560 6.15 -8.30 -9.75
CA THR A 560 5.28 -7.52 -10.67
C THR A 560 4.75 -8.33 -11.83
N LEU A 561 5.48 -9.36 -12.26
CA LEU A 561 5.08 -10.24 -13.36
C LEU A 561 4.38 -11.52 -12.89
N ASN A 562 4.13 -11.68 -11.58
CA ASN A 562 3.56 -12.89 -10.98
C ASN A 562 4.26 -14.21 -11.41
N LEU A 563 5.58 -14.15 -11.66
CA LEU A 563 6.33 -15.29 -12.23
C LEU A 563 6.63 -16.39 -11.20
N PHE A 564 6.70 -16.06 -9.91
CA PHE A 564 6.99 -17.01 -8.83
C PHE A 564 6.15 -16.70 -7.58
N LEU A 565 5.68 -17.75 -6.89
CA LEU A 565 5.06 -17.68 -5.56
C LEU A 565 6.15 -17.41 -4.49
N ILE A 566 6.61 -16.15 -4.41
CA ILE A 566 7.46 -15.71 -3.30
C ILE A 566 6.54 -15.47 -2.10
N THR A 567 6.86 -16.06 -0.94
CA THR A 567 6.06 -15.79 0.27
C THR A 567 6.22 -14.32 0.65
N PRO A 568 5.12 -13.62 1.01
CA PRO A 568 5.18 -12.20 1.35
C PRO A 568 6.14 -11.87 2.52
N GLU A 569 6.39 -12.83 3.41
CA GLU A 569 7.35 -12.75 4.52
C GLU A 569 8.80 -12.54 4.03
N VAL A 570 9.16 -13.19 2.91
CA VAL A 570 10.47 -13.01 2.27
C VAL A 570 10.58 -11.62 1.67
N ILE A 571 9.52 -11.13 1.02
CA ILE A 571 9.48 -9.78 0.44
C ILE A 571 9.64 -8.72 1.55
N LYS A 572 8.95 -8.88 2.66
CA LYS A 572 9.07 -8.03 3.85
C LYS A 572 10.50 -8.00 4.39
N SER A 573 11.15 -9.17 4.50
CA SER A 573 12.53 -9.28 4.95
C SER A 573 13.52 -8.58 4.00
N VAL A 574 13.29 -8.69 2.69
CA VAL A 574 14.11 -8.05 1.66
C VAL A 574 13.99 -6.52 1.74
N PHE A 575 12.79 -5.97 1.91
CA PHE A 575 12.60 -4.53 2.07
C PHE A 575 13.18 -3.98 3.37
N LEU A 576 13.09 -4.72 4.48
CA LEU A 576 13.53 -4.23 5.79
C LEU A 576 15.03 -4.43 6.04
N VAL A 577 15.66 -5.45 5.44
CA VAL A 577 17.06 -5.80 5.74
C VAL A 577 17.96 -5.62 4.52
N VAL A 578 17.60 -6.20 3.37
CA VAL A 578 18.48 -6.22 2.19
C VAL A 578 18.55 -4.85 1.51
N LEU A 579 17.40 -4.18 1.32
CA LEU A 579 17.32 -2.88 0.68
C LEU A 579 18.15 -1.78 1.40
N PRO A 580 18.12 -1.64 2.73
CA PRO A 580 18.92 -0.64 3.43
C PRO A 580 20.37 -1.07 3.73
N LEU A 581 20.75 -2.34 3.50
CA LEU A 581 22.10 -2.84 3.76
C LEU A 581 23.22 -2.06 3.06
N PRO A 582 23.08 -1.60 1.80
CA PRO A 582 24.09 -0.78 1.13
C PRO A 582 24.42 0.52 1.89
N ALA A 583 23.45 1.10 2.60
CA ALA A 583 23.67 2.30 3.41
C ALA A 583 24.66 2.05 4.57
N CYS A 584 24.81 0.79 5.01
CA CYS A 584 25.75 0.38 6.04
C CYS A 584 27.12 0.02 5.47
N LEU A 585 27.17 -0.70 4.35
CA LEU A 585 28.43 -1.20 3.79
C LEU A 585 29.25 -0.10 3.11
N ASN A 586 28.60 0.85 2.42
CA ASN A 586 29.27 1.94 1.71
C ASN A 586 30.24 2.76 2.59
N PRO A 587 29.84 3.28 3.77
CA PRO A 587 30.77 3.99 4.65
C PRO A 587 31.81 3.08 5.29
N LEU A 588 31.48 1.82 5.64
CA LEU A 588 32.43 0.88 6.24
C LEU A 588 33.58 0.56 5.29
N LEU A 589 33.28 0.36 4.00
CA LEU A 589 34.31 0.18 2.97
C LEU A 589 35.22 1.43 2.90
N TYR A 590 34.67 2.63 3.08
CA TYR A 590 35.45 3.87 3.03
C TYR A 590 36.35 4.03 4.26
N LEU A 591 35.81 3.74 5.45
CA LEU A 591 36.54 3.79 6.73
C LEU A 591 37.69 2.76 6.78
N LEU A 592 37.48 1.56 6.22
CA LEU A 592 38.46 0.47 6.29
C LEU A 592 39.54 0.56 5.22
N PHE A 593 39.18 0.95 3.99
CA PHE A 593 40.09 0.86 2.84
C PHE A 593 40.63 2.20 2.35
N ASN A 594 40.16 3.35 2.86
CA ASN A 594 40.73 4.64 2.47
C ASN A 594 41.84 5.08 3.44
N PRO A 595 43.13 5.05 3.04
CA PRO A 595 44.23 5.50 3.90
C PRO A 595 44.11 6.99 4.29
N HIS A 596 43.56 7.83 3.40
CA HIS A 596 43.41 9.27 3.64
C HIS A 596 42.36 9.62 4.70
N PHE A 597 41.40 8.72 4.96
CA PHE A 597 40.43 8.95 6.03
C PHE A 597 41.11 9.00 7.41
N ARG A 598 42.10 8.12 7.64
CA ARG A 598 42.86 8.12 8.90
C ARG A 598 43.62 9.43 9.09
N ASP A 599 44.15 10.00 8.01
CA ASP A 599 44.89 11.26 8.06
C ASP A 599 43.97 12.47 8.24
N ASP A 600 42.84 12.52 7.53
CA ASP A 600 41.82 13.57 7.72
C ASP A 600 41.24 13.54 9.16
N PHE A 601 41.04 12.35 9.73
CA PHE A 601 40.56 12.18 11.11
C PHE A 601 41.62 12.57 12.15
N ARG A 602 42.91 12.28 11.89
CA ARG A 602 44.03 12.75 12.73
C ARG A 602 44.12 14.28 12.74
N LEU A 603 43.97 14.93 11.58
CA LEU A 603 43.95 16.39 11.45
C LEU A 603 42.77 17.03 12.21
N LEU A 604 41.60 16.40 12.18
CA LEU A 604 40.44 16.82 12.98
C LEU A 604 40.70 16.69 14.49
N ARG A 605 41.36 15.62 14.93
CA ARG A 605 41.74 15.44 16.35
C ARG A 605 42.77 16.47 16.81
N GLN A 606 43.75 16.79 15.97
CA GLN A 606 44.76 17.83 16.24
C GLN A 606 44.13 19.22 16.35
N LYS A 607 43.20 19.58 15.44
CA LYS A 607 42.43 20.82 15.52
C LYS A 607 41.53 20.92 16.75
N GLY A 608 41.09 19.77 17.30
CA GLY A 608 40.38 19.69 18.57
C GLY A 608 41.28 19.90 19.80
N GLN A 609 42.56 19.53 19.70
CA GLN A 609 43.57 19.75 20.75
C GLN A 609 44.17 21.16 20.71
N ASP A 610 44.35 21.77 19.53
CA ASP A 610 44.87 23.15 19.38
C ASP A 610 43.91 24.26 19.86
N LYS A 611 42.65 23.93 20.15
CA LYS A 611 41.72 24.86 20.81
C LYS A 611 41.94 24.96 22.34
N GLY A 612 42.90 24.24 22.89
CA GLY A 612 43.16 24.15 24.33
C GLY A 612 44.40 24.86 24.88
N SER A 613 45.27 25.48 24.08
CA SER A 613 46.49 26.11 24.62
C SER A 613 47.00 27.30 23.81
N LEU A 614 47.21 28.43 24.50
CA LEU A 614 47.91 29.64 24.02
C LEU A 614 49.41 29.36 23.71
N PRO A 615 50.05 30.09 22.77
CA PRO A 615 51.49 29.99 22.45
C PRO A 615 52.33 30.94 23.35
N PRO A 616 53.70 30.97 23.34
CA PRO A 616 54.64 30.55 22.27
C PRO A 616 56.01 29.94 22.71
N SER A 617 56.84 29.51 21.74
CA SER A 617 58.26 29.93 21.54
C SER A 617 59.16 28.84 20.92
N CYS A 618 60.02 29.27 19.98
CA CYS A 618 61.08 28.53 19.32
C CYS A 618 62.02 27.78 20.28
N LYS A 619 62.45 26.57 19.89
CA LYS A 619 63.83 26.08 19.97
C LYS A 619 64.00 24.82 19.12
N ALA A 620 65.10 24.78 18.38
CA ALA A 620 65.66 23.59 17.77
C ALA A 620 66.55 22.87 18.80
N GLU A 621 66.52 21.54 18.82
CA GLU A 621 67.67 20.60 18.95
C GLU A 621 67.19 19.16 19.20
N ASP A 622 67.67 18.27 18.32
CA ASP A 622 68.17 16.91 18.50
C ASP A 622 67.45 15.82 19.34
N MET A 623 67.10 14.75 18.60
CA MET A 623 67.59 13.36 18.75
C MET A 623 67.58 12.71 20.16
N GLU A 624 66.64 11.75 20.37
CA GLU A 624 66.93 10.32 20.61
C GLU A 624 65.69 9.54 21.12
N LYS A 625 65.50 8.33 20.56
CA LYS A 625 65.06 7.03 21.16
C LYS A 625 63.91 7.03 22.19
N SER A 626 62.93 6.14 22.25
CA SER A 626 62.64 4.75 21.82
C SER A 626 61.20 4.48 22.34
N SER A 627 60.39 3.47 22.00
CA SER A 627 60.66 2.07 21.74
C SER A 627 59.49 1.41 20.97
N TYR A 628 59.85 0.46 20.11
CA TYR A 628 59.28 -0.89 19.89
C TYR A 628 57.86 -1.22 20.41
N ASP A 629 57.02 -1.81 19.54
CA ASP A 629 56.93 -3.27 19.47
C ASP A 629 56.39 -3.80 18.12
N SER A 630 56.70 -5.06 17.86
CA SER A 630 56.92 -5.71 16.57
C SER A 630 55.73 -6.55 16.09
N THR A 631 55.61 -6.75 14.77
CA THR A 631 55.60 -8.08 14.12
C THR A 631 55.41 -7.95 12.60
N GLN A 632 56.53 -7.90 11.86
CA GLN A 632 56.63 -8.44 10.51
C GLN A 632 57.92 -9.26 10.43
N ALA A 633 57.82 -10.48 9.91
CA ALA A 633 58.95 -11.33 9.60
C ALA A 633 59.10 -11.46 8.07
N LEU A 634 60.25 -10.97 7.59
CA LEU A 634 61.11 -11.43 6.47
C LEU A 634 60.45 -11.78 5.12
N VAL A 635 60.97 -11.36 3.96
CA VAL A 635 62.35 -11.59 3.48
C VAL A 635 62.85 -10.45 2.54
N ASN A 636 64.10 -10.06 2.82
CA ASN A 636 65.15 -9.29 2.11
C ASN A 636 65.36 -9.66 0.60
N PHE A 637 66.11 -9.00 -0.29
CA PHE A 637 67.20 -8.01 -0.42
C PHE A 637 67.05 -7.43 -1.87
N SER A 638 67.65 -6.36 -2.39
CA SER A 638 68.93 -5.66 -2.19
C SER A 638 68.89 -4.30 -2.91
N ASP A 639 69.63 -3.35 -2.35
CA ASP A 639 69.83 -1.95 -2.72
C ASP A 639 70.54 -1.71 -4.07
N ILE A 640 70.39 -0.49 -4.63
CA ILE A 640 71.46 0.54 -4.71
C ILE A 640 70.99 1.73 -5.59
N ASP A 641 70.99 2.89 -4.94
CA ASP A 641 71.24 4.28 -5.35
C ASP A 641 71.02 4.75 -6.80
N HIS A 642 70.28 5.86 -6.95
CA HIS A 642 70.83 7.01 -7.67
C HIS A 642 70.36 8.37 -7.11
N THR A 643 71.38 9.21 -7.01
CA THR A 643 71.52 10.59 -6.57
C THR A 643 70.74 11.63 -7.37
N CYS A 644 70.27 12.62 -6.61
CA CYS A 644 69.91 14.01 -6.92
C CYS A 644 70.41 14.62 -8.25
N ASP A 645 69.50 15.21 -9.02
CA ASP A 645 69.77 16.08 -10.17
C ASP A 645 69.46 17.55 -9.83
N THR A 646 70.31 18.47 -10.32
CA THR A 646 69.98 19.75 -11.02
C THR A 646 71.19 20.71 -11.03
N PRO A 647 71.28 21.70 -11.95
CA PRO A 647 70.68 21.85 -13.28
C PRO A 647 71.67 22.39 -14.36
N ASP A 648 71.10 22.72 -15.55
CA ASP A 648 71.54 23.70 -16.58
C ASP A 648 72.22 23.20 -17.88
N PRO A 649 72.12 23.93 -19.03
CA PRO A 649 71.19 23.60 -20.13
C PRO A 649 71.86 23.51 -21.52
N LEU A 650 71.05 23.41 -22.59
CA LEU A 650 71.35 23.66 -24.02
C LEU A 650 71.81 22.49 -24.92
N ALA A 651 70.90 22.15 -25.84
CA ALA A 651 71.07 22.05 -27.30
C ALA A 651 72.04 21.02 -27.95
N ALA A 652 71.49 20.41 -29.01
CA ALA A 652 72.14 19.80 -30.18
C ALA A 652 72.53 18.30 -30.13
N ARG A 653 71.73 17.50 -30.85
CA ARG A 653 72.07 16.22 -31.52
C ARG A 653 72.87 16.50 -32.82
N PRO A 654 73.29 15.50 -33.66
CA PRO A 654 73.61 14.06 -33.48
C PRO A 654 74.93 13.65 -34.24
N ILE A 655 75.10 12.33 -34.55
CA ILE A 655 75.91 11.67 -35.62
C ILE A 655 77.09 10.86 -35.02
N LEU A 656 77.00 9.52 -34.87
CA LEU A 656 77.11 8.39 -35.84
C LEU A 656 78.55 8.19 -36.38
N ASP A 657 79.17 7.08 -35.98
CA ASP A 657 80.11 6.21 -36.72
C ASP A 657 80.79 5.24 -35.73
N SER A 658 81.29 4.05 -36.04
CA SER A 658 80.96 2.96 -36.96
C SER A 658 81.99 1.83 -36.63
N TYR A 659 81.57 0.55 -36.71
CA TYR A 659 82.37 -0.70 -36.80
C TYR A 659 83.37 -1.04 -35.65
N SER A 660 83.46 -2.27 -35.10
CA SER A 660 83.61 -3.58 -35.76
C SER A 660 83.58 -4.73 -34.73
N PHE A 661 83.08 -5.90 -35.16
CA PHE A 661 83.09 -7.19 -34.45
C PHE A 661 84.44 -7.93 -34.57
N PRO A 662 84.72 -8.92 -33.69
CA PRO A 662 84.51 -10.34 -34.04
C PRO A 662 84.01 -11.16 -32.82
N SER A 663 83.60 -12.43 -32.81
CA SER A 663 83.05 -13.44 -33.73
C SER A 663 82.86 -14.71 -32.88
N MET A 664 82.03 -15.67 -33.33
CA MET A 664 81.96 -17.11 -32.95
C MET A 664 81.14 -17.48 -31.68
N THR A 665 79.89 -17.96 -31.82
CA THR A 665 79.38 -19.37 -32.06
C THR A 665 79.04 -20.07 -30.72
N LEU A 666 78.02 -20.90 -30.50
CA LEU A 666 76.86 -21.50 -31.19
C LEU A 666 76.04 -22.20 -30.06
N ILE A 667 74.71 -21.97 -29.97
CA ILE A 667 73.56 -22.95 -29.80
C ILE A 667 73.59 -24.00 -28.61
N PRO A 668 72.48 -24.60 -28.08
CA PRO A 668 71.01 -24.37 -28.12
C PRO A 668 70.26 -24.40 -26.74
N CYS A 669 68.97 -24.03 -26.82
CA CYS A 669 67.71 -24.59 -26.27
C CYS A 669 67.54 -25.26 -24.89
N GLN A 670 66.32 -25.01 -24.39
CA GLN A 670 65.42 -25.83 -23.54
C GLN A 670 65.81 -25.92 -22.05
N GLN A 671 64.89 -25.71 -21.10
CA GLN A 671 63.45 -26.00 -21.07
C GLN A 671 62.71 -24.98 -20.20
#